data_AF-A0A8J5BV73-F1
#
_entry.id   AF-A0A8J5BV73-F1
#
_cell.length_a   1.000
_cell.length_b   1.000
_cell.length_c   1.000
_cell.angle_alpha   90.00
_cell.angle_beta   90.00
_cell.angle_gamma   90.00
#
_symmetry.space_group_name_H-M   'P 1'
#
loop_
_entity.id
_entity.type
_entity.pdbx_description
1 polymer ?
#
loop_
_entity_poly.entity_id
_entity_poly.type
_entity_poly.pdbx_seq_one_letter_code
_entity_poly.pdbx_strand_id
1 'polypeptide(L)'
;MASSSEGADDGVGSLFEGMVLFSSSIDLSLPQVDESPPSAVATVTSQPPPSPQSKALDEDLFSDLTLQAPSSPPPVLDSPKTTPIPQSSTVQPLVLVSRQASRKKKRAVRIGYARESLAAASLDDARRLSDPSFSSSSDPPSAIGTTSDSKAPMVDETPIASSPRSVGGDVGADPHQETDTQVEEDDPPPASPSPEPLGQQKDEGSSYEVVVKGDSSQPPPDGVEEATLSVGESAAKGDVFGSAEERLLLVRARISEKLQSIRKKTSSAYAERKELERKRRMIVESVNTASSRHKDLESELEIACESEDFEKAEKVSNDIAAVEVEKDKLLLSLKDAEADCERAESKMQEVLEEQIVAEEEGITQLEQFAKVAADNADCILKNAEEVFNREQEEWQSSAELLDIKKLEMNVESQLISEVQTGLENAIEDLVKHERAEKEILTRKGVILAKELDELLQLVRLKEAEIAENKSQIENVEERISNTVSLFNESRSSIETKLEDMQSASRKVESENDALVIRQKEINEVMCSAQKMRGKIMELSSVSSDEAKTYQDSVVLKKKLASLILKSREDRVRFSKTEENILEDIQILRQQISAARSALQELSSTRASIQQEVSLFKQRIGFIEKRVPELEAEKKVAATARNFKEAGRVAAEAKALQSEKEDLQDKLEKAVLHLEKLEEDIKGNVDKIQDNEVLLSVKEKEAALAGCNRLQLVALAARAESLAALQLGDVEEGNILLKEAEAAESKVIELQKDYDLDMEDVLCNHIVEKLRLVDGLTGCRRADLIAGMKSKRVDGLTGRLVGAWKGSERPEPPI
;
A
#
# COMPACT_ATOMS: atom_id res chain seq x y z
N MET A 1 21.64 -47.92 -72.61
CA MET A 1 22.73 -48.74 -72.01
C MET A 1 22.52 -48.68 -70.49
N ALA A 2 22.44 -49.76 -69.72
CA ALA A 2 22.26 -51.20 -69.98
C ALA A 2 21.98 -51.85 -68.59
N SER A 3 21.08 -52.81 -68.37
CA SER A 3 20.05 -53.49 -69.19
C SER A 3 19.05 -54.20 -68.26
N SER A 4 17.81 -54.48 -68.75
CA SER A 4 16.94 -55.63 -68.35
C SER A 4 16.40 -55.70 -66.89
N SER A 5 15.27 -56.35 -66.59
CA SER A 5 14.21 -57.00 -67.41
C SER A 5 12.88 -57.08 -66.62
N GLU A 6 11.82 -57.62 -67.24
CA GLU A 6 10.48 -57.78 -66.64
C GLU A 6 10.39 -58.75 -65.45
N GLY A 7 9.29 -58.65 -64.69
CA GLY A 7 8.80 -59.61 -63.69
C GLY A 7 7.50 -59.09 -63.05
N ALA A 8 6.47 -59.94 -62.90
CA ALA A 8 5.13 -59.57 -62.42
C ALA A 8 4.74 -60.29 -61.11
N ASP A 9 3.52 -60.01 -60.62
CA ASP A 9 2.73 -60.60 -59.51
C ASP A 9 3.24 -61.92 -58.85
N ASP A 10 3.03 -62.15 -57.56
CA ASP A 10 1.74 -62.05 -56.86
C ASP A 10 1.90 -62.09 -55.31
N GLY A 11 0.81 -61.88 -54.55
CA GLY A 11 0.60 -62.56 -53.26
C GLY A 11 1.03 -61.87 -51.94
N VAL A 12 0.09 -61.14 -51.33
CA VAL A 12 -0.21 -61.07 -49.87
C VAL A 12 0.91 -60.94 -48.81
N GLY A 13 1.22 -59.70 -48.45
CA GLY A 13 1.10 -59.15 -47.08
C GLY A 13 1.74 -59.84 -45.85
N SER A 14 2.89 -59.33 -45.42
CA SER A 14 3.31 -59.20 -44.01
C SER A 14 4.55 -58.31 -43.92
N LEU A 15 4.68 -57.41 -42.92
CA LEU A 15 5.97 -56.77 -42.64
C LEU A 15 6.18 -56.26 -41.19
N PHE A 16 6.79 -57.14 -40.37
CA PHE A 16 7.78 -56.88 -39.29
C PHE A 16 7.43 -55.94 -38.10
N GLU A 17 7.61 -56.30 -36.82
CA GLU A 17 8.54 -57.21 -36.10
C GLU A 17 10.00 -56.71 -36.06
N GLY A 18 10.58 -56.49 -34.88
CA GLY A 18 11.80 -55.67 -34.75
C GLY A 18 12.68 -55.95 -33.53
N MET A 19 13.07 -57.21 -33.35
CA MET A 19 14.01 -57.63 -32.29
C MET A 19 15.44 -57.09 -32.50
N VAL A 20 16.21 -56.92 -31.41
CA VAL A 20 17.47 -57.66 -31.14
C VAL A 20 17.96 -57.39 -29.71
N LEU A 21 18.56 -58.42 -29.10
CA LEU A 21 19.16 -58.41 -27.76
C LEU A 21 20.68 -58.21 -27.82
N PHE A 22 21.27 -57.65 -26.76
CA PHE A 22 22.58 -58.11 -26.25
C PHE A 22 22.66 -57.93 -24.72
N SER A 23 23.45 -58.78 -24.07
CA SER A 23 23.62 -58.84 -22.61
C SER A 23 25.10 -58.89 -22.25
N SER A 24 25.48 -58.44 -21.05
CA SER A 24 26.71 -58.85 -20.34
C SER A 24 26.65 -58.45 -18.85
N SER A 25 27.56 -59.03 -18.06
CA SER A 25 27.50 -59.07 -16.59
C SER A 25 28.84 -58.64 -15.95
N ILE A 26 28.99 -58.85 -14.62
CA ILE A 26 30.23 -58.88 -13.80
C ILE A 26 30.63 -57.55 -13.11
N ASP A 27 30.18 -57.40 -11.86
CA ASP A 27 30.96 -57.54 -10.59
C ASP A 27 32.28 -56.74 -10.32
N LEU A 28 32.66 -56.72 -9.03
CA LEU A 28 33.96 -56.35 -8.41
C LEU A 28 34.39 -54.87 -8.32
N SER A 29 34.24 -54.26 -7.13
CA SER A 29 35.38 -54.06 -6.18
C SER A 29 35.04 -53.20 -4.93
N LEU A 30 35.71 -53.51 -3.81
CA LEU A 30 35.73 -52.77 -2.53
C LEU A 30 36.86 -51.69 -2.51
N PRO A 31 37.12 -50.86 -1.45
CA PRO A 31 37.13 -51.23 -0.02
C PRO A 31 36.57 -50.22 1.02
N GLN A 32 36.44 -50.72 2.25
CA GLN A 32 36.29 -49.97 3.51
C GLN A 32 37.54 -49.13 3.85
N VAL A 33 37.38 -48.15 4.76
CA VAL A 33 38.09 -48.16 6.06
C VAL A 33 37.10 -47.72 7.15
N ASP A 34 37.11 -48.43 8.28
CA ASP A 34 36.33 -48.12 9.49
C ASP A 34 37.04 -47.10 10.39
N GLU A 35 36.30 -46.29 11.17
CA GLU A 35 36.47 -46.28 12.63
C GLU A 35 35.29 -45.66 13.40
N SER A 36 35.13 -46.09 14.65
CA SER A 36 34.13 -45.71 15.66
C SER A 36 34.62 -46.25 17.03
N PRO A 37 33.89 -46.24 18.17
CA PRO A 37 32.64 -45.56 18.57
C PRO A 37 32.95 -44.72 19.86
N PRO A 38 32.35 -44.88 21.07
CA PRO A 38 30.97 -45.19 21.50
C PRO A 38 30.36 -44.27 22.59
N SER A 39 29.02 -44.32 22.73
CA SER A 39 28.26 -44.60 23.99
C SER A 39 26.93 -43.81 24.09
N ALA A 40 25.85 -44.29 24.74
CA ALA A 40 25.42 -45.67 25.03
C ALA A 40 23.94 -45.72 25.47
N VAL A 41 23.17 -46.66 24.88
CA VAL A 41 22.11 -47.51 25.48
C VAL A 41 21.06 -46.89 26.45
N ALA A 42 19.78 -46.85 26.02
CA ALA A 42 18.60 -47.10 26.88
C ALA A 42 17.31 -47.45 26.09
N THR A 43 17.22 -48.71 25.70
CA THR A 43 16.07 -49.56 25.31
C THR A 43 14.66 -49.19 25.84
N VAL A 44 13.60 -49.28 25.01
CA VAL A 44 12.46 -50.25 25.12
C VAL A 44 11.38 -50.05 24.01
N THR A 45 11.33 -51.04 23.12
CA THR A 45 10.23 -51.68 22.38
C THR A 45 8.76 -51.23 22.54
N SER A 46 8.05 -50.95 21.43
CA SER A 46 6.92 -51.78 20.91
C SER A 46 6.17 -51.19 19.68
N GLN A 47 5.55 -52.09 18.89
CA GLN A 47 4.79 -51.88 17.63
C GLN A 47 4.07 -53.24 17.28
N PRO A 48 3.17 -53.37 16.28
CA PRO A 48 2.24 -52.41 15.66
C PRO A 48 0.70 -52.72 15.81
N PRO A 49 -0.08 -53.26 14.82
CA PRO A 49 -1.38 -52.67 14.36
C PRO A 49 -2.60 -53.64 14.56
N PRO A 50 -3.81 -53.55 13.91
CA PRO A 50 -4.28 -52.69 12.81
C PRO A 50 -5.75 -52.14 12.86
N SER A 51 -6.13 -51.42 11.79
CA SER A 51 -7.49 -51.02 11.36
C SER A 51 -8.20 -52.15 10.55
N PRO A 52 -9.54 -52.14 10.28
CA PRO A 52 -10.16 -51.25 9.24
C PRO A 52 -11.69 -50.94 9.35
N GLN A 53 -12.23 -50.15 8.38
CA GLN A 53 -13.65 -50.14 7.88
C GLN A 53 -14.80 -49.67 8.84
N SER A 54 -15.99 -49.23 8.40
CA SER A 54 -16.55 -48.78 7.09
C SER A 54 -17.83 -47.91 7.26
N LYS A 55 -18.41 -47.40 6.16
CA LYS A 55 -19.60 -46.52 6.09
C LYS A 55 -20.93 -47.16 6.56
N ALA A 56 -21.88 -46.30 6.96
CA ALA A 56 -23.34 -46.48 6.77
C ALA A 56 -24.03 -45.10 6.57
N LEU A 57 -25.26 -45.09 6.06
CA LEU A 57 -26.15 -43.92 5.89
C LEU A 57 -27.57 -44.30 6.36
N ASP A 58 -28.32 -43.29 6.83
CA ASP A 58 -29.78 -43.06 6.82
C ASP A 58 -30.03 -41.98 7.89
N GLU A 59 -30.59 -40.81 7.58
CA GLU A 59 -31.99 -40.53 7.23
C GLU A 59 -32.98 -40.80 8.37
N ASP A 60 -33.43 -39.72 9.03
CA ASP A 60 -34.87 -39.49 9.17
C ASP A 60 -35.20 -37.98 9.33
N LEU A 61 -36.47 -37.65 9.12
CA LEU A 61 -36.99 -36.33 8.75
C LEU A 61 -37.34 -35.40 9.93
N PHE A 62 -37.49 -34.12 9.57
CA PHE A 62 -38.30 -33.06 10.18
C PHE A 62 -39.05 -33.36 11.49
N SER A 63 -38.84 -32.50 12.49
CA SER A 63 -39.79 -32.24 13.57
C SER A 63 -39.79 -30.75 13.93
N ASP A 64 -40.90 -30.29 14.50
CA ASP A 64 -41.45 -28.96 14.25
C ASP A 64 -41.10 -27.88 15.31
N LEU A 65 -41.52 -26.63 15.05
CA LEU A 65 -41.37 -25.44 15.89
C LEU A 65 -41.74 -25.67 17.37
N THR A 66 -40.95 -25.07 18.28
CA THR A 66 -41.54 -24.20 19.33
C THR A 66 -40.52 -23.20 19.91
N LEU A 67 -41.02 -22.29 20.75
CA LEU A 67 -40.36 -21.05 21.15
C LEU A 67 -39.60 -21.14 22.48
N GLN A 68 -38.84 -20.06 22.74
CA GLN A 68 -38.54 -19.48 24.07
C GLN A 68 -37.24 -19.93 24.77
N ALA A 69 -36.55 -18.93 25.33
CA ALA A 69 -35.26 -19.02 26.02
C ALA A 69 -35.36 -18.26 27.38
N PRO A 70 -34.30 -18.18 28.21
CA PRO A 70 -33.02 -18.92 28.24
C PRO A 70 -32.74 -19.60 29.60
N SER A 71 -31.67 -20.41 29.69
CA SER A 71 -31.12 -20.89 30.98
C SER A 71 -29.59 -20.90 31.02
N SER A 72 -29.04 -20.59 32.19
CA SER A 72 -27.62 -20.50 32.59
C SER A 72 -26.65 -21.57 32.07
N PRO A 73 -25.35 -21.24 31.97
CA PRO A 73 -24.40 -21.89 32.89
C PRO A 73 -23.29 -20.99 33.50
N PRO A 74 -22.70 -21.36 34.66
CA PRO A 74 -21.39 -20.91 35.18
C PRO A 74 -20.34 -22.06 35.03
N PRO A 75 -19.15 -22.10 35.70
CA PRO A 75 -18.33 -21.10 36.43
C PRO A 75 -16.80 -21.09 36.05
N VAL A 76 -16.01 -20.14 36.61
CA VAL A 76 -14.51 -20.07 36.75
C VAL A 76 -13.61 -20.25 35.50
N LEU A 77 -12.32 -19.84 35.43
CA LEU A 77 -11.42 -18.99 36.26
C LEU A 77 -11.15 -17.65 35.47
N ASP A 78 -10.33 -16.64 35.84
CA ASP A 78 -9.14 -16.57 36.71
C ASP A 78 -8.84 -15.14 37.22
N SER A 79 -7.71 -14.96 37.94
CA SER A 79 -7.17 -13.67 38.46
C SER A 79 -5.63 -13.61 38.22
N PRO A 80 -4.82 -12.62 38.69
CA PRO A 80 -5.09 -11.36 39.40
C PRO A 80 -4.28 -10.09 38.93
N LYS A 81 -4.69 -8.88 39.37
CA LYS A 81 -3.84 -7.70 39.76
C LYS A 81 -2.82 -7.09 38.76
N THR A 82 -2.15 -5.94 38.98
CA THR A 82 -2.47 -4.60 39.55
C THR A 82 -1.27 -3.67 39.32
N THR A 83 -1.48 -2.44 38.83
CA THR A 83 -0.56 -1.27 38.99
C THR A 83 -1.38 0.04 38.91
N PRO A 84 -0.89 1.21 39.39
CA PRO A 84 -1.75 2.10 40.17
C PRO A 84 -1.93 3.55 39.66
N ILE A 85 -2.65 4.31 40.48
CA ILE A 85 -3.09 5.71 40.37
C ILE A 85 -1.92 6.69 40.58
N PRO A 86 -2.00 7.92 40.03
CA PRO A 86 -1.76 9.11 40.87
C PRO A 86 -2.92 10.13 40.80
N GLN A 87 -3.11 10.90 41.88
CA GLN A 87 -4.26 11.80 42.07
C GLN A 87 -3.92 13.29 41.86
N SER A 88 -4.97 14.10 41.75
CA SER A 88 -4.93 15.57 41.63
C SER A 88 -4.25 16.28 42.82
N SER A 89 -3.67 17.45 42.53
CA SER A 89 -3.69 18.59 43.46
C SER A 89 -4.18 19.86 42.72
N THR A 90 -4.60 20.90 43.45
CA THR A 90 -5.38 22.04 42.92
C THR A 90 -4.90 23.38 43.48
N VAL A 91 -4.77 24.39 42.62
CA VAL A 91 -4.64 25.82 43.00
C VAL A 91 -5.38 26.72 41.99
N GLN A 92 -6.09 27.74 42.49
CA GLN A 92 -6.58 28.92 41.73
C GLN A 92 -6.14 30.20 42.48
N PRO A 93 -6.22 31.40 41.84
CA PRO A 93 -7.38 32.26 42.15
C PRO A 93 -7.94 33.14 40.98
N LEU A 94 -9.13 33.69 41.25
CA LEU A 94 -10.02 34.50 40.39
C LEU A 94 -9.48 35.82 39.78
N VAL A 95 -10.05 36.16 38.61
CA VAL A 95 -10.40 37.52 38.09
C VAL A 95 -11.81 37.46 37.44
N LEU A 96 -12.51 38.58 37.20
CA LEU A 96 -13.97 38.60 36.91
C LEU A 96 -14.47 39.81 36.05
N VAL A 97 -15.71 39.73 35.51
CA VAL A 97 -16.55 40.80 34.88
C VAL A 97 -16.15 41.10 33.39
N SER A 98 -17.02 41.32 32.37
CA SER A 98 -18.28 42.10 32.25
C SER A 98 -19.16 41.81 30.99
N ARG A 99 -20.51 41.86 31.11
CA ARG A 99 -21.61 42.19 30.11
C ARG A 99 -21.71 41.39 28.77
N GLN A 100 -22.85 40.90 28.23
CA GLN A 100 -24.24 41.40 27.96
C GLN A 100 -24.34 42.51 26.87
N ALA A 101 -25.26 42.55 25.87
CA ALA A 101 -26.31 41.63 25.31
C ALA A 101 -26.74 42.17 23.88
N SER A 102 -27.61 41.61 23.00
CA SER A 102 -29.11 41.55 23.14
C SER A 102 -29.92 41.40 21.79
N ARG A 103 -30.85 40.39 21.67
CA ARG A 103 -32.10 40.30 20.80
C ARG A 103 -31.91 40.12 19.26
N LYS A 104 -32.84 39.60 18.42
CA LYS A 104 -34.32 39.28 18.39
C LYS A 104 -34.56 37.85 17.76
N LYS A 105 -35.53 36.97 18.12
CA LYS A 105 -37.04 36.91 17.98
C LYS A 105 -37.54 36.85 16.50
N LYS A 106 -38.46 35.97 16.00
CA LYS A 106 -39.54 35.02 16.49
C LYS A 106 -39.57 33.73 15.61
N ARG A 107 -40.07 32.52 15.98
CA ARG A 107 -41.46 31.96 16.21
C ARG A 107 -42.40 32.02 14.95
N ALA A 108 -43.28 31.06 14.62
CA ALA A 108 -43.93 29.96 15.39
C ALA A 108 -44.51 28.78 14.53
N VAL A 109 -45.26 27.84 15.15
CA VAL A 109 -45.86 26.60 14.57
C VAL A 109 -47.39 26.52 14.80
N ARG A 110 -48.15 25.94 13.84
CA ARG A 110 -49.54 25.36 13.85
C ARG A 110 -49.82 24.82 12.42
N ILE A 111 -50.44 23.68 12.10
CA ILE A 111 -51.59 22.87 12.61
C ILE A 111 -52.97 23.53 12.34
N GLY A 112 -53.80 22.95 11.46
CA GLY A 112 -55.23 23.33 11.29
C GLY A 112 -55.97 22.85 10.00
N TYR A 113 -56.83 21.84 10.15
CA TYR A 113 -57.73 21.13 9.23
C TYR A 113 -58.57 21.88 8.14
N ALA A 114 -58.65 21.24 6.96
CA ALA A 114 -59.82 20.91 6.09
C ALA A 114 -61.10 21.79 5.97
N ARG A 115 -61.53 22.05 4.72
CA ARG A 115 -62.81 21.56 4.12
C ARG A 115 -62.95 21.84 2.60
N GLU A 116 -64.01 21.29 1.98
CA GLU A 116 -64.23 21.20 0.52
C GLU A 116 -65.28 22.18 -0.08
N SER A 117 -65.38 22.16 -1.43
CA SER A 117 -66.59 22.30 -2.27
C SER A 117 -67.02 23.62 -2.95
N LEU A 118 -66.88 23.58 -4.29
CA LEU A 118 -67.90 23.81 -5.35
C LEU A 118 -68.53 25.21 -5.65
N ALA A 119 -68.24 25.71 -6.86
CA ALA A 119 -69.15 26.37 -7.84
C ALA A 119 -68.38 26.56 -9.19
N ALA A 120 -68.75 25.99 -10.35
CA ALA A 120 -69.87 26.28 -11.27
C ALA A 120 -69.61 27.48 -12.24
N ALA A 121 -70.03 27.52 -13.52
CA ALA A 121 -70.53 26.51 -14.48
C ALA A 121 -70.66 27.09 -15.92
N SER A 122 -70.81 26.24 -16.96
CA SER A 122 -71.39 26.52 -18.30
C SER A 122 -71.61 25.17 -19.03
N LEU A 123 -72.84 24.71 -19.30
CA LEU A 123 -73.61 24.83 -20.57
C LEU A 123 -72.85 24.34 -21.83
N ASP A 124 -73.39 23.46 -22.70
CA ASP A 124 -74.74 22.85 -22.70
C ASP A 124 -74.87 21.49 -23.45
N ASP A 125 -76.04 20.88 -23.22
CA ASP A 125 -76.83 19.81 -23.91
C ASP A 125 -76.54 19.60 -25.44
N ALA A 126 -76.80 18.47 -26.11
CA ALA A 126 -77.76 17.41 -25.78
C ALA A 126 -77.62 16.06 -26.53
N ARG A 127 -77.88 14.94 -25.82
CA ARG A 127 -78.56 13.68 -26.28
C ARG A 127 -77.82 12.80 -27.32
N ARG A 128 -77.84 11.46 -27.27
CA ARG A 128 -78.45 10.42 -26.37
C ARG A 128 -77.76 9.04 -26.67
N LEU A 129 -78.05 7.87 -26.05
CA LEU A 129 -79.18 7.47 -25.18
C LEU A 129 -78.79 6.68 -23.91
N SER A 130 -78.62 5.36 -23.99
CA SER A 130 -78.39 4.42 -22.87
C SER A 130 -77.58 3.18 -23.32
N ASP A 131 -76.80 2.44 -22.51
CA ASP A 131 -76.94 1.90 -21.12
C ASP A 131 -77.91 0.69 -21.00
N PRO A 132 -77.78 -0.26 -20.02
CA PRO A 132 -76.78 -0.33 -18.92
C PRO A 132 -76.23 -1.75 -18.53
N SER A 133 -75.41 -1.80 -17.44
CA SER A 133 -75.36 -2.87 -16.39
C SER A 133 -74.71 -4.26 -16.66
N PHE A 134 -74.08 -4.99 -15.71
CA PHE A 134 -73.41 -4.70 -14.41
C PHE A 134 -72.58 -5.95 -13.91
N SER A 135 -71.56 -5.74 -13.05
CA SER A 135 -70.98 -6.55 -11.91
C SER A 135 -71.43 -8.02 -11.62
N SER A 136 -70.65 -8.92 -10.95
CA SER A 136 -69.26 -8.94 -10.39
C SER A 136 -68.85 -10.31 -9.75
N SER A 137 -67.58 -10.43 -9.32
CA SER A 137 -67.06 -11.02 -8.05
C SER A 137 -66.88 -12.54 -7.76
N SER A 138 -65.71 -12.84 -7.14
CA SER A 138 -65.37 -13.76 -6.00
C SER A 138 -65.15 -15.29 -6.12
N ASP A 139 -63.87 -15.67 -6.03
CA ASP A 139 -63.19 -16.57 -5.04
C ASP A 139 -63.21 -18.15 -5.08
N PRO A 140 -62.17 -18.85 -4.50
CA PRO A 140 -61.80 -20.28 -4.71
C PRO A 140 -61.89 -21.14 -3.39
N PRO A 141 -61.13 -22.25 -3.06
CA PRO A 141 -60.10 -23.08 -3.75
C PRO A 141 -60.14 -24.65 -3.50
N SER A 142 -59.06 -25.37 -3.92
CA SER A 142 -58.49 -26.66 -3.37
C SER A 142 -59.23 -28.01 -3.64
N ALA A 143 -58.59 -29.21 -3.72
CA ALA A 143 -57.18 -29.67 -3.83
C ALA A 143 -57.08 -31.21 -4.13
N ILE A 144 -55.86 -31.80 -4.17
CA ILE A 144 -55.47 -33.26 -4.23
C ILE A 144 -55.51 -33.91 -5.65
N GLY A 145 -54.54 -34.73 -6.13
CA GLY A 145 -53.21 -35.15 -5.61
C GLY A 145 -52.55 -36.39 -6.32
N THR A 146 -51.41 -36.86 -5.78
CA THR A 146 -50.70 -38.19 -5.92
C THR A 146 -49.80 -38.62 -7.12
N THR A 147 -48.60 -39.12 -6.74
CA THR A 147 -47.72 -40.23 -7.26
C THR A 147 -46.95 -40.19 -8.61
N SER A 148 -45.65 -39.88 -8.48
CA SER A 148 -44.43 -40.70 -8.73
C SER A 148 -44.20 -41.66 -9.94
N ASP A 149 -42.96 -41.54 -10.47
CA ASP A 149 -41.93 -42.58 -10.73
C ASP A 149 -41.51 -42.97 -12.18
N SER A 150 -40.48 -43.83 -12.30
CA SER A 150 -39.35 -43.61 -13.22
C SER A 150 -39.07 -44.67 -14.31
N LYS A 151 -38.90 -44.18 -15.56
CA LYS A 151 -37.71 -44.34 -16.44
C LYS A 151 -37.28 -45.73 -17.00
N ALA A 152 -37.11 -45.77 -18.33
CA ALA A 152 -36.15 -46.57 -19.15
C ALA A 152 -36.46 -48.07 -19.50
N PRO A 153 -35.85 -48.67 -20.56
CA PRO A 153 -35.46 -48.11 -21.89
C PRO A 153 -35.47 -49.11 -23.11
N MET A 154 -34.97 -48.68 -24.29
CA MET A 154 -34.28 -49.47 -25.38
C MET A 154 -35.09 -50.48 -26.27
N VAL A 155 -34.70 -50.91 -27.49
CA VAL A 155 -34.30 -50.28 -28.82
C VAL A 155 -34.75 -51.25 -29.97
N ASP A 156 -34.79 -50.79 -31.24
CA ASP A 156 -34.02 -51.33 -32.40
C ASP A 156 -34.63 -51.84 -33.75
N GLU A 157 -33.81 -51.63 -34.80
CA GLU A 157 -33.56 -52.32 -36.10
C GLU A 157 -34.55 -52.49 -37.31
N THR A 158 -34.30 -51.70 -38.38
CA THR A 158 -34.01 -52.11 -39.81
C THR A 158 -35.13 -52.68 -40.76
N PRO A 159 -34.85 -53.13 -42.04
CA PRO A 159 -34.18 -52.49 -43.20
C PRO A 159 -34.88 -52.66 -44.61
N ILE A 160 -34.28 -52.11 -45.69
CA ILE A 160 -34.02 -52.68 -47.08
C ILE A 160 -34.16 -51.64 -48.24
N ALA A 161 -33.36 -51.81 -49.31
CA ALA A 161 -33.03 -50.83 -50.36
C ALA A 161 -33.46 -51.21 -51.80
N SER A 162 -33.34 -50.27 -52.78
CA SER A 162 -32.84 -50.50 -54.17
C SER A 162 -32.75 -49.21 -55.04
N SER A 163 -32.06 -49.27 -56.19
CA SER A 163 -31.78 -48.17 -57.17
C SER A 163 -32.10 -48.64 -58.62
N PRO A 164 -32.12 -47.84 -59.74
CA PRO A 164 -30.90 -47.25 -60.37
C PRO A 164 -31.03 -45.97 -61.31
N ARG A 165 -29.88 -45.28 -61.54
CA ARG A 165 -29.25 -44.74 -62.81
C ARG A 165 -30.06 -44.48 -64.13
N SER A 166 -29.70 -43.62 -65.11
CA SER A 166 -28.47 -42.82 -65.47
C SER A 166 -28.69 -41.85 -66.69
N VAL A 167 -27.70 -40.97 -67.00
CA VAL A 167 -27.45 -40.16 -68.27
C VAL A 167 -28.37 -38.92 -68.48
N GLY A 168 -27.94 -37.75 -69.01
CA GLY A 168 -26.61 -37.20 -69.37
C GLY A 168 -26.65 -36.20 -70.56
N GLY A 169 -25.95 -35.05 -70.49
CA GLY A 169 -25.94 -33.98 -71.54
C GLY A 169 -25.03 -32.77 -71.19
N ASP A 170 -24.75 -31.86 -72.14
CA ASP A 170 -23.64 -30.87 -72.07
C ASP A 170 -23.91 -29.54 -72.87
N VAL A 171 -23.07 -28.51 -72.65
CA VAL A 171 -22.85 -27.24 -73.40
C VAL A 171 -23.92 -26.11 -73.39
N GLY A 172 -23.69 -25.08 -72.54
CA GLY A 172 -23.20 -23.74 -72.95
C GLY A 172 -24.07 -22.65 -73.67
N ALA A 173 -23.95 -21.42 -73.12
CA ALA A 173 -23.98 -20.08 -73.77
C ALA A 173 -25.29 -19.27 -73.99
N ASP A 174 -25.12 -17.93 -73.83
CA ASP A 174 -25.97 -16.76 -74.21
C ASP A 174 -26.12 -16.59 -75.75
N PRO A 175 -26.99 -15.70 -76.34
CA PRO A 175 -27.37 -14.34 -75.87
C PRO A 175 -28.82 -13.82 -76.19
N HIS A 176 -29.00 -12.48 -76.07
CA HIS A 176 -30.18 -11.60 -76.19
C HIS A 176 -30.97 -11.47 -77.54
N GLN A 177 -32.09 -10.70 -77.45
CA GLN A 177 -32.90 -9.94 -78.45
C GLN A 177 -34.32 -10.50 -78.74
N GLU A 178 -35.44 -9.77 -78.49
CA GLU A 178 -36.09 -8.66 -79.25
C GLU A 178 -36.75 -9.14 -80.57
N THR A 179 -37.96 -8.76 -81.03
CA THR A 179 -39.08 -7.85 -80.62
C THR A 179 -40.35 -8.18 -81.45
N ASP A 180 -41.60 -7.83 -81.05
CA ASP A 180 -42.49 -6.91 -81.83
C ASP A 180 -43.94 -6.65 -81.28
N THR A 181 -44.15 -5.40 -80.83
CA THR A 181 -45.10 -4.33 -81.24
C THR A 181 -46.48 -4.55 -81.91
N GLN A 182 -47.50 -3.78 -81.41
CA GLN A 182 -48.56 -2.97 -82.11
C GLN A 182 -49.74 -2.64 -81.13
N VAL A 183 -50.71 -1.71 -81.29
CA VAL A 183 -50.98 -0.35 -81.89
C VAL A 183 -52.47 -0.03 -81.49
N GLU A 184 -53.08 1.17 -81.36
CA GLU A 184 -52.92 2.60 -81.74
C GLU A 184 -52.81 3.50 -80.45
N GLU A 185 -52.44 4.80 -80.38
CA GLU A 185 -52.04 5.89 -81.31
C GLU A 185 -53.05 7.08 -81.53
N ASP A 186 -53.25 7.97 -80.53
CA ASP A 186 -53.79 9.36 -80.70
C ASP A 186 -53.33 10.33 -79.55
N ASP A 187 -53.22 11.66 -79.78
CA ASP A 187 -52.47 12.66 -78.95
C ASP A 187 -53.15 14.10 -79.01
N PRO A 188 -52.55 15.33 -78.89
CA PRO A 188 -51.24 15.83 -78.39
C PRO A 188 -51.29 17.00 -77.31
N PRO A 189 -50.83 18.28 -77.48
CA PRO A 189 -49.82 18.86 -76.54
C PRO A 189 -50.10 20.37 -76.13
N PRO A 190 -49.14 21.29 -75.78
CA PRO A 190 -47.69 21.18 -75.46
C PRO A 190 -47.12 22.07 -74.29
N ALA A 191 -45.81 21.87 -74.02
CA ALA A 191 -44.73 22.89 -73.81
C ALA A 191 -44.12 23.23 -72.42
N SER A 192 -42.77 23.25 -72.39
CA SER A 192 -41.85 23.77 -71.36
C SER A 192 -41.07 25.01 -71.87
N PRO A 193 -40.13 25.65 -71.13
CA PRO A 193 -38.69 25.41 -71.39
C PRO A 193 -37.69 25.73 -70.21
N SER A 194 -36.37 25.72 -70.49
CA SER A 194 -35.22 26.13 -69.64
C SER A 194 -34.09 26.72 -70.53
N PRO A 195 -33.03 27.44 -70.02
CA PRO A 195 -31.74 26.77 -69.74
C PRO A 195 -30.76 27.46 -68.72
N GLU A 196 -29.56 26.86 -68.59
CA GLU A 196 -28.29 27.31 -67.96
C GLU A 196 -27.53 28.40 -68.81
N PRO A 197 -26.35 29.02 -68.42
CA PRO A 197 -25.01 28.39 -68.54
C PRO A 197 -23.80 28.99 -67.72
N LEU A 198 -22.56 28.63 -68.14
CA LEU A 198 -21.20 28.74 -67.51
C LEU A 198 -20.39 30.08 -67.61
N GLY A 199 -19.26 30.18 -66.87
CA GLY A 199 -18.15 31.16 -67.06
C GLY A 199 -16.86 30.87 -66.23
N GLN A 200 -15.66 31.38 -66.61
CA GLN A 200 -14.34 31.04 -66.00
C GLN A 200 -13.29 32.19 -65.90
N GLN A 201 -12.34 32.02 -64.96
CA GLN A 201 -10.90 32.45 -64.92
C GLN A 201 -10.42 33.86 -64.46
N LYS A 202 -9.40 33.80 -63.56
CA LYS A 202 -8.12 34.57 -63.46
C LYS A 202 -7.97 35.95 -62.77
N ASP A 203 -7.38 35.88 -61.55
CA ASP A 203 -5.96 36.23 -61.20
C ASP A 203 -5.52 37.66 -60.75
N GLU A 204 -4.43 37.65 -59.93
CA GLU A 204 -3.55 38.72 -59.38
C GLU A 204 -4.13 39.86 -58.50
N GLY A 205 -3.47 40.18 -57.36
CA GLY A 205 -3.94 41.25 -56.45
C GLY A 205 -3.24 41.48 -55.08
N SER A 206 -1.92 41.28 -54.98
CA SER A 206 -1.02 41.51 -53.81
C SER A 206 -1.42 42.53 -52.71
N SER A 207 -1.28 42.20 -51.41
CA SER A 207 -0.15 42.66 -50.53
C SER A 207 -0.46 42.82 -49.01
N TYR A 208 0.48 42.36 -48.15
CA TYR A 208 0.80 42.67 -46.73
C TYR A 208 -0.29 42.71 -45.61
N GLU A 209 0.00 42.60 -44.30
CA GLU A 209 0.94 41.79 -43.48
C GLU A 209 0.57 41.98 -41.96
N VAL A 210 1.24 41.23 -41.07
CA VAL A 210 1.40 41.42 -39.60
C VAL A 210 0.39 40.69 -38.70
N VAL A 211 0.93 40.07 -37.65
CA VAL A 211 0.34 38.90 -36.98
C VAL A 211 0.80 38.80 -35.50
N VAL A 212 -0.16 38.65 -34.59
CA VAL A 212 -0.14 37.82 -33.35
C VAL A 212 0.76 38.19 -32.14
N LYS A 213 0.13 38.06 -30.94
CA LYS A 213 0.68 37.95 -29.56
C LYS A 213 1.44 39.17 -28.98
N GLY A 214 1.43 39.36 -27.66
CA GLY A 214 0.78 38.60 -26.58
C GLY A 214 1.34 39.00 -25.20
N ASP A 215 0.77 38.50 -24.10
CA ASP A 215 1.24 38.80 -22.74
C ASP A 215 1.02 37.61 -21.77
N SER A 216 1.72 37.60 -20.63
CA SER A 216 1.74 36.51 -19.65
C SER A 216 2.23 36.96 -18.25
N SER A 217 1.72 36.28 -17.22
CA SER A 217 2.32 36.07 -15.87
C SER A 217 1.87 36.94 -14.67
N GLN A 218 0.94 36.36 -13.87
CA GLN A 218 0.98 36.24 -12.38
C GLN A 218 0.88 37.49 -11.46
N PRO A 219 0.67 37.34 -10.12
CA PRO A 219 0.23 36.17 -9.29
C PRO A 219 -1.03 36.51 -8.41
N PRO A 220 -1.09 36.19 -7.09
CA PRO A 220 -1.76 35.05 -6.40
C PRO A 220 -3.07 35.49 -5.65
N PRO A 221 -3.74 34.74 -4.72
CA PRO A 221 -3.40 33.44 -4.07
C PRO A 221 -4.59 32.43 -3.89
N ASP A 222 -4.34 31.38 -3.08
CA ASP A 222 -5.23 30.55 -2.25
C ASP A 222 -6.66 30.18 -2.72
N GLY A 223 -6.83 28.90 -3.08
CA GLY A 223 -8.14 28.21 -3.18
C GLY A 223 -7.97 26.69 -3.08
N VAL A 224 -8.78 26.02 -2.25
CA VAL A 224 -8.75 24.55 -2.12
C VAL A 224 -9.70 23.95 -3.17
N GLU A 225 -9.16 23.52 -4.31
CA GLU A 225 -9.95 22.81 -5.31
C GLU A 225 -10.14 21.34 -4.93
N GLU A 226 -11.19 21.09 -4.16
CA GLU A 226 -11.80 19.77 -4.02
C GLU A 226 -12.44 19.38 -5.37
N ALA A 227 -11.66 18.68 -6.20
CA ALA A 227 -12.06 18.31 -7.57
C ALA A 227 -13.15 17.21 -7.58
N THR A 228 -14.40 17.61 -7.29
CA THR A 228 -15.59 16.77 -7.44
C THR A 228 -15.83 16.47 -8.92
N LEU A 229 -15.21 15.41 -9.44
CA LEU A 229 -15.44 14.94 -10.81
C LEU A 229 -16.88 14.43 -10.94
N SER A 230 -17.72 15.29 -11.52
CA SER A 230 -19.08 14.96 -11.94
C SER A 230 -19.07 13.74 -12.85
N VAL A 231 -19.67 12.64 -12.41
CA VAL A 231 -19.83 11.42 -13.22
C VAL A 231 -20.82 11.72 -14.34
N GLY A 232 -20.30 11.96 -15.54
CA GLY A 232 -21.10 11.95 -16.77
C GLY A 232 -21.32 10.53 -17.23
N GLU A 233 -22.58 10.09 -17.29
CA GLU A 233 -22.91 8.77 -17.83
C GLU A 233 -22.58 8.69 -19.33
N SER A 234 -21.66 7.79 -19.68
CA SER A 234 -21.45 7.32 -21.05
C SER A 234 -21.08 5.84 -20.99
N ALA A 235 -21.84 4.99 -21.69
CA ALA A 235 -21.76 3.55 -21.53
C ALA A 235 -20.59 2.93 -22.32
N ALA A 236 -19.51 2.58 -21.63
CA ALA A 236 -18.41 1.76 -22.15
C ALA A 236 -18.16 0.55 -21.22
N LYS A 237 -18.80 -0.59 -21.51
CA LYS A 237 -18.79 -1.81 -20.66
C LYS A 237 -17.41 -2.47 -20.43
N GLY A 238 -16.32 -1.93 -21.00
CA GLY A 238 -14.94 -2.36 -20.72
C GLY A 238 -14.11 -1.38 -19.87
N ASP A 239 -14.52 -0.11 -19.78
CA ASP A 239 -13.62 0.99 -19.42
C ASP A 239 -13.46 1.21 -17.90
N VAL A 240 -14.49 0.87 -17.12
CA VAL A 240 -14.52 1.06 -15.66
C VAL A 240 -13.38 0.30 -14.94
N PHE A 241 -12.95 -0.85 -15.48
CA PHE A 241 -11.79 -1.58 -14.95
C PHE A 241 -10.46 -0.91 -15.30
N GLY A 242 -10.26 -0.52 -16.57
CA GLY A 242 -9.05 0.20 -16.99
C GLY A 242 -8.87 1.49 -16.20
N SER A 243 -9.94 2.27 -16.07
CA SER A 243 -9.99 3.47 -15.25
C SER A 243 -9.69 3.21 -13.76
N ALA A 244 -10.00 2.03 -13.21
CA ALA A 244 -9.63 1.67 -11.84
C ALA A 244 -8.14 1.31 -11.70
N GLU A 245 -7.58 0.60 -12.68
CA GLU A 245 -6.16 0.25 -12.74
C GLU A 245 -5.28 1.49 -12.96
N GLU A 246 -5.68 2.38 -13.88
CA GLU A 246 -5.06 3.69 -14.12
C GLU A 246 -5.06 4.58 -12.88
N ARG A 247 -6.16 4.61 -12.11
CA ARG A 247 -6.21 5.35 -10.83
C ARG A 247 -5.20 4.81 -9.80
N LEU A 248 -5.02 3.49 -9.70
CA LEU A 248 -4.00 2.91 -8.82
C LEU A 248 -2.58 3.24 -9.31
N LEU A 249 -2.35 3.18 -10.62
CA LEU A 249 -1.07 3.56 -11.22
C LEU A 249 -0.75 5.05 -11.00
N LEU A 250 -1.75 5.94 -11.06
CA LEU A 250 -1.60 7.37 -10.78
C LEU A 250 -1.25 7.63 -9.30
N VAL A 251 -1.92 6.95 -8.36
CA VAL A 251 -1.58 7.02 -6.92
C VAL A 251 -0.15 6.53 -6.68
N ARG A 252 0.21 5.36 -7.22
CA ARG A 252 1.57 4.81 -7.13
C ARG A 252 2.63 5.72 -7.76
N ALA A 253 2.32 6.38 -8.88
CA ALA A 253 3.21 7.34 -9.52
C ALA A 253 3.45 8.57 -8.64
N ARG A 254 2.39 9.16 -8.07
CA ARG A 254 2.47 10.33 -7.17
C ARG A 254 3.27 10.02 -5.91
N ILE A 255 3.04 8.86 -5.30
CA ILE A 255 3.83 8.38 -4.14
C ILE A 255 5.30 8.18 -4.56
N SER A 256 5.54 7.50 -5.69
CA SER A 256 6.89 7.24 -6.19
C SER A 256 7.67 8.52 -6.50
N GLU A 257 7.03 9.54 -7.09
CA GLU A 257 7.64 10.84 -7.38
C GLU A 257 8.02 11.58 -6.09
N LYS A 258 7.11 11.69 -5.12
CA LYS A 258 7.38 12.34 -3.84
C LYS A 258 8.52 11.63 -3.09
N LEU A 259 8.51 10.30 -3.03
CA LEU A 259 9.59 9.51 -2.44
C LEU A 259 10.90 9.61 -3.24
N GLN A 260 10.87 9.75 -4.57
CA GLN A 260 12.08 9.98 -5.37
C GLN A 260 12.67 11.36 -5.13
N SER A 261 11.83 12.40 -4.95
CA SER A 261 12.27 13.74 -4.57
C SER A 261 12.97 13.73 -3.21
N ILE A 262 12.37 13.07 -2.21
CA ILE A 262 12.94 12.93 -0.87
C ILE A 262 14.22 12.08 -0.87
N ARG A 263 14.30 11.02 -1.70
CA ARG A 263 15.55 10.26 -1.89
C ARG A 263 16.67 11.15 -2.46
N LYS A 264 16.37 12.05 -3.41
CA LYS A 264 17.35 13.04 -3.91
C LYS A 264 17.81 13.99 -2.81
N LYS A 265 16.89 14.52 -1.98
CA LYS A 265 17.24 15.31 -0.77
C LYS A 265 18.13 14.52 0.18
N THR A 266 17.80 13.25 0.43
CA THR A 266 18.55 12.33 1.32
C THR A 266 19.98 12.16 0.85
N SER A 267 20.19 11.85 -0.43
CA SER A 267 21.53 11.72 -1.01
C SER A 267 22.32 13.03 -0.95
N SER A 268 21.66 14.18 -1.16
CA SER A 268 22.30 15.50 -1.05
C SER A 268 22.74 15.80 0.40
N ALA A 269 21.86 15.61 1.38
CA ALA A 269 22.15 15.87 2.79
C ALA A 269 23.23 14.91 3.34
N TYR A 270 23.21 13.64 2.91
CA TYR A 270 24.25 12.67 3.27
C TYR A 270 25.62 13.04 2.67
N ALA A 271 25.67 13.45 1.40
CA ALA A 271 26.91 13.88 0.76
C ALA A 271 27.50 15.15 1.40
N GLU A 272 26.63 16.13 1.70
CA GLU A 272 26.97 17.36 2.44
C GLU A 272 27.51 17.05 3.83
N ARG A 273 26.84 16.17 4.59
CA ARG A 273 27.35 15.69 5.89
C ARG A 273 28.70 15.01 5.76
N LYS A 274 28.88 14.07 4.82
CA LYS A 274 30.16 13.34 4.64
C LYS A 274 31.31 14.29 4.33
N GLU A 275 31.07 15.34 3.55
CA GLU A 275 32.07 16.36 3.21
C GLU A 275 32.40 17.30 4.39
N LEU A 276 31.41 17.63 5.23
CA LEU A 276 31.64 18.40 6.47
C LEU A 276 32.39 17.56 7.51
N GLU A 277 32.04 16.29 7.66
CA GLU A 277 32.72 15.34 8.55
C GLU A 277 34.19 15.14 8.13
N ARG A 278 34.44 15.05 6.81
CA ARG A 278 35.79 15.04 6.24
C ARG A 278 36.57 16.31 6.61
N LYS A 279 35.95 17.50 6.56
CA LYS A 279 36.59 18.76 6.97
C LYS A 279 36.89 18.80 8.47
N ARG A 280 35.97 18.35 9.33
CA ARG A 280 36.19 18.23 10.77
C ARG A 280 37.43 17.38 11.06
N ARG A 281 37.56 16.21 10.42
CA ARG A 281 38.74 15.33 10.54
C ARG A 281 40.05 16.02 10.12
N MET A 282 40.09 16.68 8.96
CA MET A 282 41.27 17.45 8.51
C MET A 282 41.68 18.56 9.51
N ILE A 283 40.71 19.21 10.16
CA ILE A 283 40.99 20.25 11.17
C ILE A 283 41.50 19.62 12.47
N VAL A 284 40.94 18.48 12.91
CA VAL A 284 41.46 17.71 14.06
C VAL A 284 42.91 17.26 13.82
N GLU A 285 43.23 16.75 12.63
CA GLU A 285 44.61 16.41 12.25
C GLU A 285 45.55 17.63 12.30
N SER A 286 45.05 18.81 11.88
CA SER A 286 45.79 20.07 11.95
C SER A 286 46.03 20.53 13.39
N VAL A 287 45.02 20.45 14.26
CA VAL A 287 45.12 20.73 15.71
C VAL A 287 46.12 19.80 16.37
N ASN A 288 46.05 18.49 16.09
CA ASN A 288 46.99 17.50 16.62
C ASN A 288 48.43 17.77 16.17
N THR A 289 48.63 18.15 14.90
CA THR A 289 49.95 18.51 14.36
C THR A 289 50.52 19.76 15.04
N ALA A 290 49.71 20.81 15.23
CA ALA A 290 50.10 22.01 15.97
C ALA A 290 50.40 21.69 17.45
N SER A 291 49.63 20.81 18.08
CA SER A 291 49.84 20.39 19.47
C SER A 291 51.08 19.53 19.67
N SER A 292 51.48 18.70 18.70
CA SER A 292 52.79 18.02 18.75
C SER A 292 53.91 19.05 18.67
N ARG A 293 53.86 19.93 17.66
CA ARG A 293 54.88 20.96 17.45
C ARG A 293 55.04 21.90 18.65
N HIS A 294 53.94 22.25 19.32
CA HIS A 294 53.96 23.03 20.57
C HIS A 294 54.80 22.32 21.64
N LYS A 295 54.50 21.05 21.93
CA LYS A 295 55.25 20.22 22.87
C LYS A 295 56.71 19.97 22.47
N ASP A 296 56.98 19.79 21.18
CA ASP A 296 58.34 19.62 20.66
C ASP A 296 59.18 20.91 20.90
N LEU A 297 58.56 22.09 20.78
CA LEU A 297 59.19 23.37 21.11
C LEU A 297 59.29 23.62 22.62
N GLU A 298 58.33 23.19 23.45
CA GLU A 298 58.46 23.23 24.92
C GLU A 298 59.71 22.46 25.38
N SER A 299 59.93 21.26 24.81
CA SER A 299 61.14 20.47 25.07
C SER A 299 62.42 21.14 24.55
N GLU A 300 62.37 21.80 23.39
CA GLU A 300 63.53 22.57 22.89
C GLU A 300 63.84 23.81 23.75
N LEU A 301 62.82 24.43 24.36
CA LEU A 301 62.99 25.54 25.31
C LEU A 301 63.64 25.06 26.61
N GLU A 302 63.18 23.93 27.17
CA GLU A 302 63.79 23.31 28.36
C GLU A 302 65.28 23.04 28.13
N ILE A 303 65.65 22.41 27.00
CA ILE A 303 67.04 22.15 26.62
C ILE A 303 67.85 23.44 26.41
N ALA A 304 67.25 24.50 25.84
CA ALA A 304 67.92 25.78 25.67
C ALA A 304 68.21 26.47 27.02
N CYS A 305 67.28 26.37 27.98
CA CYS A 305 67.47 26.85 29.34
C CYS A 305 68.52 26.04 30.12
N GLU A 306 68.51 24.70 30.01
CA GLU A 306 69.53 23.83 30.63
C GLU A 306 70.95 24.07 30.11
N SER A 307 71.08 24.55 28.86
CA SER A 307 72.37 24.84 28.22
C SER A 307 72.83 26.31 28.34
N GLU A 308 72.09 27.13 29.10
CA GLU A 308 72.32 28.58 29.24
C GLU A 308 72.32 29.37 27.90
N ASP A 309 71.71 28.81 26.84
CA ASP A 309 71.57 29.45 25.53
C ASP A 309 70.31 30.34 25.50
N PHE A 310 70.43 31.51 26.12
CA PHE A 310 69.33 32.46 26.26
C PHE A 310 68.87 33.07 24.92
N GLU A 311 69.75 33.20 23.91
CA GLU A 311 69.35 33.67 22.57
C GLU A 311 68.46 32.63 21.88
N LYS A 312 68.81 31.33 21.99
CA LYS A 312 67.96 30.25 21.51
C LYS A 312 66.66 30.16 22.33
N ALA A 313 66.72 30.26 23.65
CA ALA A 313 65.55 30.19 24.51
C ALA A 313 64.52 31.29 24.21
N GLU A 314 64.97 32.55 24.03
CA GLU A 314 64.10 33.65 23.60
C GLU A 314 63.46 33.36 22.24
N LYS A 315 64.23 32.87 21.27
CA LYS A 315 63.69 32.51 19.94
C LYS A 315 62.64 31.39 20.05
N VAL A 316 62.93 30.31 20.76
CA VAL A 316 61.99 29.17 20.90
C VAL A 316 60.75 29.60 21.67
N SER A 317 60.86 30.46 22.68
CA SER A 317 59.70 31.04 23.38
C SER A 317 58.81 31.87 22.45
N ASN A 318 59.38 32.62 21.50
CA ASN A 318 58.60 33.32 20.46
C ASN A 318 57.96 32.33 19.46
N ASP A 319 58.67 31.26 19.07
CA ASP A 319 58.12 30.21 18.21
C ASP A 319 56.98 29.43 18.90
N ILE A 320 57.04 29.20 20.23
CA ILE A 320 55.94 28.63 21.04
C ILE A 320 54.72 29.56 21.00
N ALA A 321 54.88 30.84 21.32
CA ALA A 321 53.77 31.80 21.32
C ALA A 321 53.10 31.93 19.95
N ALA A 322 53.87 31.81 18.86
CA ALA A 322 53.32 31.76 17.50
C ALA A 322 52.50 30.48 17.23
N VAL A 323 52.97 29.32 17.69
CA VAL A 323 52.24 28.03 17.55
C VAL A 323 51.01 27.98 18.47
N GLU A 324 51.02 28.64 19.63
CA GLU A 324 49.83 28.78 20.49
C GLU A 324 48.72 29.57 19.79
N VAL A 325 49.05 30.71 19.18
CA VAL A 325 48.08 31.49 18.39
C VAL A 325 47.58 30.73 17.16
N GLU A 326 48.42 29.88 16.53
CA GLU A 326 47.99 28.98 15.45
C GLU A 326 47.04 27.89 15.97
N LYS A 327 47.37 27.24 17.09
CA LYS A 327 46.55 26.21 17.76
C LYS A 327 45.18 26.76 18.16
N ASP A 328 45.13 27.93 18.79
CA ASP A 328 43.87 28.54 19.25
C ASP A 328 42.97 28.94 18.07
N LYS A 329 43.55 29.43 16.97
CA LYS A 329 42.84 29.66 15.71
C LYS A 329 42.30 28.35 15.10
N LEU A 330 43.06 27.26 15.15
CA LEU A 330 42.62 25.95 14.69
C LEU A 330 41.52 25.35 15.58
N LEU A 331 41.55 25.59 16.90
CA LEU A 331 40.50 25.21 17.84
C LEU A 331 39.18 25.97 17.60
N LEU A 332 39.25 27.27 17.30
CA LEU A 332 38.07 28.04 16.84
C LEU A 332 37.52 27.47 15.51
N SER A 333 38.41 27.18 14.55
CA SER A 333 38.03 26.56 13.27
C SER A 333 37.41 25.17 13.44
N LEU A 334 37.79 24.43 14.50
CA LEU A 334 37.20 23.15 14.86
C LEU A 334 35.78 23.32 15.41
N LYS A 335 35.55 24.28 16.33
CA LYS A 335 34.19 24.57 16.84
C LYS A 335 33.23 24.98 15.72
N ASP A 336 33.70 25.79 14.76
CA ASP A 336 32.90 26.16 13.58
C ASP A 336 32.54 24.92 12.72
N ALA A 337 33.50 24.02 12.48
CA ALA A 337 33.27 22.78 11.72
C ALA A 337 32.34 21.79 12.45
N GLU A 338 32.43 21.70 13.78
CA GLU A 338 31.53 20.89 14.61
C GLU A 338 30.09 21.44 14.54
N ALA A 339 29.91 22.77 14.62
CA ALA A 339 28.60 23.41 14.47
C ALA A 339 28.00 23.24 13.05
N ASP A 340 28.83 23.17 12.02
CA ASP A 340 28.40 22.80 10.65
C ASP A 340 27.97 21.33 10.56
N CYS A 341 28.70 20.39 11.19
CA CYS A 341 28.28 18.98 11.28
C CYS A 341 26.93 18.82 12.01
N GLU A 342 26.70 19.51 13.13
CA GLU A 342 25.40 19.45 13.83
C GLU A 342 24.24 20.02 13.00
N ARG A 343 24.51 21.00 12.12
CA ARG A 343 23.52 21.51 11.16
C ARG A 343 23.21 20.48 10.08
N ALA A 344 24.22 19.74 9.61
CA ALA A 344 24.04 18.66 8.64
C ALA A 344 23.29 17.45 9.24
N GLU A 345 23.53 17.10 10.50
CA GLU A 345 22.70 16.12 11.24
C GLU A 345 21.25 16.58 11.35
N SER A 346 21.01 17.85 11.70
CA SER A 346 19.65 18.43 11.78
C SER A 346 18.92 18.26 10.44
N LYS A 347 19.58 18.60 9.34
CA LYS A 347 19.08 18.46 7.97
C LYS A 347 18.79 17.00 7.58
N MET A 348 19.60 16.05 8.07
CA MET A 348 19.32 14.62 7.89
C MET A 348 18.09 14.15 8.69
N GLN A 349 17.87 14.70 9.89
CA GLN A 349 16.66 14.43 10.67
C GLN A 349 15.41 15.01 9.98
N GLU A 350 15.47 16.27 9.54
CA GLU A 350 14.39 16.91 8.77
C GLU A 350 13.98 16.09 7.53
N VAL A 351 14.95 15.57 6.77
CA VAL A 351 14.67 14.74 5.59
C VAL A 351 14.11 13.36 5.94
N LEU A 352 14.47 12.79 7.11
CA LEU A 352 13.83 11.57 7.62
C LEU A 352 12.37 11.82 8.05
N GLU A 353 12.09 12.97 8.64
CA GLU A 353 10.73 13.40 9.01
C GLU A 353 9.88 13.71 7.77
N GLU A 354 10.44 14.37 6.75
CA GLU A 354 9.80 14.49 5.42
C GLU A 354 9.47 13.13 4.82
N GLN A 355 10.39 12.15 4.90
CA GLN A 355 10.14 10.79 4.39
C GLN A 355 8.97 10.12 5.12
N ILE A 356 8.93 10.23 6.45
CA ILE A 356 7.85 9.69 7.27
C ILE A 356 6.50 10.28 6.85
N VAL A 357 6.39 11.62 6.77
CA VAL A 357 5.15 12.31 6.38
C VAL A 357 4.72 11.95 4.95
N ALA A 358 5.67 11.83 4.02
CA ALA A 358 5.39 11.43 2.65
C ALA A 358 4.88 9.99 2.49
N GLU A 359 5.36 9.07 3.33
CA GLU A 359 4.86 7.70 3.39
C GLU A 359 3.49 7.63 4.07
N GLU A 360 3.22 8.42 5.11
CA GLU A 360 1.89 8.52 5.73
C GLU A 360 0.83 9.10 4.77
N GLU A 361 1.17 10.13 3.99
CA GLU A 361 0.32 10.58 2.88
C GLU A 361 0.10 9.49 1.82
N GLY A 362 1.10 8.64 1.57
CA GLY A 362 0.98 7.52 0.65
C GLY A 362 0.02 6.44 1.15
N ILE A 363 0.11 6.10 2.44
CA ILE A 363 -0.80 5.16 3.12
C ILE A 363 -2.25 5.64 2.97
N THR A 364 -2.54 6.90 3.34
CA THR A 364 -3.92 7.43 3.25
C THR A 364 -4.47 7.42 1.82
N GLN A 365 -3.64 7.67 0.80
CA GLN A 365 -4.04 7.59 -0.61
C GLN A 365 -4.30 6.14 -1.07
N LEU A 366 -3.49 5.17 -0.63
CA LEU A 366 -3.67 3.75 -0.94
C LEU A 366 -4.87 3.14 -0.20
N GLU A 367 -5.14 3.56 1.02
CA GLU A 367 -6.35 3.18 1.79
C GLU A 367 -7.62 3.79 1.19
N GLN A 368 -7.57 5.08 0.81
CA GLN A 368 -8.70 5.74 0.14
C GLN A 368 -9.00 5.09 -1.21
N PHE A 369 -7.97 4.77 -2.01
CA PHE A 369 -8.16 4.00 -3.24
C PHE A 369 -8.76 2.62 -2.94
N ALA A 370 -8.20 1.87 -1.98
CA ALA A 370 -8.66 0.52 -1.66
C ALA A 370 -10.15 0.51 -1.27
N LYS A 371 -10.58 1.48 -0.47
CA LYS A 371 -11.99 1.66 -0.09
C LYS A 371 -12.86 1.98 -1.32
N VAL A 372 -12.50 3.01 -2.10
CA VAL A 372 -13.29 3.42 -3.28
C VAL A 372 -13.36 2.30 -4.33
N ALA A 373 -12.31 1.48 -4.47
CA ALA A 373 -12.32 0.31 -5.32
C ALA A 373 -13.30 -0.77 -4.82
N ALA A 374 -13.34 -1.06 -3.51
CA ALA A 374 -14.31 -2.00 -2.93
C ALA A 374 -15.76 -1.48 -3.06
N ASP A 375 -16.01 -0.23 -2.67
CA ASP A 375 -17.33 0.42 -2.79
C ASP A 375 -17.83 0.38 -4.25
N ASN A 376 -16.95 0.61 -5.23
CA ASN A 376 -17.26 0.51 -6.66
C ASN A 376 -17.48 -0.93 -7.14
N ALA A 377 -16.71 -1.91 -6.64
CA ALA A 377 -16.86 -3.32 -7.01
C ALA A 377 -18.22 -3.87 -6.56
N ASP A 378 -18.68 -3.50 -5.36
CA ASP A 378 -19.99 -3.90 -4.84
C ASP A 378 -21.15 -3.12 -5.49
N CYS A 379 -20.93 -1.86 -5.88
CA CYS A 379 -21.87 -1.11 -6.72
C CYS A 379 -22.07 -1.78 -8.10
N ILE A 380 -20.99 -2.23 -8.75
CA ILE A 380 -21.05 -2.96 -10.03
C ILE A 380 -21.86 -4.26 -9.89
N LEU A 381 -21.65 -5.00 -8.79
CA LEU A 381 -22.43 -6.22 -8.53
C LEU A 381 -23.91 -5.93 -8.31
N LYS A 382 -24.23 -4.99 -7.43
CA LYS A 382 -25.61 -4.61 -7.10
C LYS A 382 -26.38 -4.11 -8.32
N ASN A 383 -25.74 -3.30 -9.16
CA ASN A 383 -26.35 -2.82 -10.41
C ASN A 383 -26.58 -3.96 -11.42
N ALA A 384 -25.71 -4.98 -11.45
CA ALA A 384 -25.89 -6.16 -12.27
C ALA A 384 -27.02 -7.06 -11.73
N GLU A 385 -27.12 -7.25 -10.42
CA GLU A 385 -28.22 -7.97 -9.76
C GLU A 385 -29.58 -7.30 -10.03
N GLU A 386 -29.65 -5.96 -9.98
CA GLU A 386 -30.86 -5.18 -10.29
C GLU A 386 -31.27 -5.19 -11.78
N VAL A 387 -30.36 -5.56 -12.69
CA VAL A 387 -30.66 -5.81 -14.10
C VAL A 387 -31.05 -7.28 -14.29
N PHE A 388 -30.26 -8.21 -13.77
CA PHE A 388 -30.50 -9.65 -13.84
C PHE A 388 -31.87 -10.03 -13.30
N ASN A 389 -32.23 -9.61 -12.09
CA ASN A 389 -33.52 -9.95 -11.49
C ASN A 389 -34.70 -9.49 -12.36
N ARG A 390 -34.63 -8.27 -12.90
CA ARG A 390 -35.64 -7.68 -13.78
C ARG A 390 -35.77 -8.42 -15.11
N GLU A 391 -34.66 -8.68 -15.78
CA GLU A 391 -34.66 -9.41 -17.05
C GLU A 391 -35.06 -10.89 -16.84
N GLN A 392 -34.76 -11.46 -15.68
CA GLN A 392 -35.14 -12.82 -15.26
C GLN A 392 -36.64 -12.91 -14.91
N GLU A 393 -37.24 -11.89 -14.31
CA GLU A 393 -38.69 -11.74 -14.08
C GLU A 393 -39.45 -11.58 -15.41
N GLU A 394 -38.95 -10.72 -16.32
CA GLU A 394 -39.49 -10.59 -17.69
C GLU A 394 -39.40 -11.90 -18.47
N TRP A 395 -38.28 -12.62 -18.35
CA TRP A 395 -38.08 -13.92 -18.98
C TRP A 395 -39.01 -14.99 -18.40
N GLN A 396 -39.20 -15.04 -17.08
CA GLN A 396 -40.16 -15.96 -16.43
C GLN A 396 -41.57 -15.71 -16.93
N SER A 397 -42.02 -14.45 -16.89
CA SER A 397 -43.33 -14.02 -17.40
C SER A 397 -43.54 -14.41 -18.88
N SER A 398 -42.47 -14.32 -19.69
CA SER A 398 -42.50 -14.69 -21.11
C SER A 398 -42.52 -16.21 -21.33
N ALA A 399 -41.80 -16.97 -20.50
CA ALA A 399 -41.75 -18.43 -20.55
C ALA A 399 -43.07 -19.06 -20.10
N GLU A 400 -43.66 -18.57 -19.01
CA GLU A 400 -45.00 -18.98 -18.54
C GLU A 400 -46.06 -18.73 -19.61
N LEU A 401 -46.05 -17.55 -20.25
CA LEU A 401 -46.94 -17.23 -21.36
C LEU A 401 -46.73 -18.16 -22.58
N LEU A 402 -45.48 -18.52 -22.88
CA LEU A 402 -45.17 -19.44 -23.97
C LEU A 402 -45.62 -20.88 -23.68
N ASP A 403 -45.46 -21.35 -22.45
CA ASP A 403 -45.90 -22.68 -22.04
C ASP A 403 -47.44 -22.78 -21.99
N ILE A 404 -48.15 -21.69 -21.67
CA ILE A 404 -49.60 -21.58 -21.88
C ILE A 404 -49.96 -21.73 -23.37
N LYS A 405 -49.28 -21.03 -24.29
CA LYS A 405 -49.49 -21.19 -25.75
C LYS A 405 -49.23 -22.62 -26.22
N LYS A 406 -48.16 -23.27 -25.73
CA LYS A 406 -47.85 -24.67 -26.06
C LYS A 406 -48.98 -25.61 -25.63
N LEU A 407 -49.54 -25.40 -24.44
CA LEU A 407 -50.65 -26.19 -23.91
C LEU A 407 -51.94 -25.96 -24.72
N GLU A 408 -52.28 -24.70 -25.01
CA GLU A 408 -53.42 -24.30 -25.84
C GLU A 408 -53.35 -24.95 -27.24
N MET A 409 -52.22 -24.79 -27.94
CA MET A 409 -51.98 -25.37 -29.25
C MET A 409 -51.97 -26.90 -29.26
N ASN A 410 -51.51 -27.55 -28.18
CA ASN A 410 -51.58 -29.01 -28.04
C ASN A 410 -53.04 -29.51 -27.90
N VAL A 411 -53.89 -28.77 -27.17
CA VAL A 411 -55.33 -29.05 -27.06
C VAL A 411 -56.03 -28.81 -28.40
N GLU A 412 -55.72 -27.73 -29.11
CA GLU A 412 -56.26 -27.47 -30.46
C GLU A 412 -55.84 -28.56 -31.46
N SER A 413 -54.58 -28.99 -31.42
CA SER A 413 -54.05 -30.07 -32.27
C SER A 413 -54.74 -31.41 -32.01
N GLN A 414 -54.93 -31.78 -30.74
CA GLN A 414 -55.72 -32.95 -30.40
C GLN A 414 -57.15 -32.82 -30.94
N LEU A 415 -57.83 -31.69 -30.70
CA LEU A 415 -59.20 -31.47 -31.15
C LEU A 415 -59.34 -31.51 -32.69
N ILE A 416 -58.38 -30.96 -33.44
CA ILE A 416 -58.35 -31.05 -34.91
C ILE A 416 -58.14 -32.49 -35.37
N SER A 417 -57.30 -33.27 -34.69
CA SER A 417 -57.11 -34.70 -34.99
C SER A 417 -58.35 -35.57 -34.68
N GLU A 418 -59.08 -35.23 -33.60
CA GLU A 418 -60.36 -35.87 -33.26
C GLU A 418 -61.46 -35.50 -34.26
N VAL A 419 -61.48 -34.27 -34.77
CA VAL A 419 -62.38 -33.86 -35.87
C VAL A 419 -62.01 -34.54 -37.19
N GLN A 420 -60.72 -34.67 -37.53
CA GLN A 420 -60.26 -35.39 -38.73
C GLN A 420 -60.66 -36.86 -38.68
N THR A 421 -60.30 -37.57 -37.60
CA THR A 421 -60.65 -38.98 -37.44
C THR A 421 -62.16 -39.21 -37.33
N GLY A 422 -62.89 -38.30 -36.68
CA GLY A 422 -64.36 -38.31 -36.68
C GLY A 422 -64.96 -38.16 -38.08
N LEU A 423 -64.41 -37.28 -38.91
CA LEU A 423 -64.84 -37.07 -40.30
C LEU A 423 -64.53 -38.28 -41.18
N GLU A 424 -63.32 -38.84 -41.09
CA GLU A 424 -62.89 -40.00 -41.87
C GLU A 424 -63.78 -41.23 -41.57
N ASN A 425 -64.08 -41.46 -40.28
CA ASN A 425 -65.01 -42.51 -39.84
C ASN A 425 -66.44 -42.26 -40.35
N ALA A 426 -66.93 -41.01 -40.29
CA ALA A 426 -68.27 -40.66 -40.77
C ALA A 426 -68.40 -40.82 -42.29
N ILE A 427 -67.38 -40.47 -43.07
CA ILE A 427 -67.34 -40.68 -44.52
C ILE A 427 -67.36 -42.18 -44.85
N GLU A 428 -66.56 -43.00 -44.16
CA GLU A 428 -66.53 -44.44 -44.41
C GLU A 428 -67.88 -45.11 -44.08
N ASP A 429 -68.51 -44.79 -42.94
CA ASP A 429 -69.83 -45.32 -42.58
C ASP A 429 -70.95 -44.83 -43.52
N LEU A 430 -70.92 -43.56 -43.97
CA LEU A 430 -71.93 -42.98 -44.87
C LEU A 430 -71.74 -43.33 -46.36
N VAL A 431 -70.67 -44.05 -46.71
CA VAL A 431 -70.44 -44.62 -48.06
C VAL A 431 -70.58 -46.16 -48.05
N LYS A 432 -70.59 -46.78 -46.86
CA LYS A 432 -70.61 -48.23 -46.62
C LYS A 432 -71.80 -48.94 -47.26
N HIS A 433 -73.00 -48.38 -47.09
CA HIS A 433 -74.24 -48.96 -47.60
C HIS A 433 -74.30 -48.85 -49.13
N GLU A 434 -74.03 -47.66 -49.66
CA GLU A 434 -74.00 -47.31 -51.08
C GLU A 434 -72.95 -48.13 -51.83
N ARG A 435 -71.78 -48.35 -51.23
CA ARG A 435 -70.71 -49.20 -51.76
C ARG A 435 -71.13 -50.67 -51.82
N ALA A 436 -71.79 -51.18 -50.78
CA ALA A 436 -72.32 -52.55 -50.77
C ALA A 436 -73.48 -52.73 -51.76
N GLU A 437 -74.37 -51.74 -51.89
CA GLU A 437 -75.46 -51.72 -52.85
C GLU A 437 -74.95 -51.71 -54.30
N LYS A 438 -73.95 -50.87 -54.61
CA LYS A 438 -73.21 -50.88 -55.89
C LYS A 438 -72.61 -52.25 -56.21
N GLU A 439 -72.05 -52.94 -55.21
CA GLU A 439 -71.48 -54.29 -55.37
C GLU A 439 -72.56 -55.38 -55.55
N ILE A 440 -73.75 -55.21 -54.97
CA ILE A 440 -74.91 -56.09 -55.18
C ILE A 440 -75.52 -55.86 -56.57
N LEU A 441 -75.62 -54.61 -57.02
CA LEU A 441 -76.16 -54.24 -58.33
C LEU A 441 -75.25 -54.71 -59.47
N THR A 442 -73.92 -54.60 -59.33
CA THR A 442 -72.98 -55.17 -60.31
C THR A 442 -73.06 -56.70 -60.38
N ARG A 443 -73.18 -57.40 -59.23
CA ARG A 443 -73.44 -58.86 -59.22
C ARG A 443 -74.77 -59.23 -59.90
N LYS A 444 -75.85 -58.46 -59.69
CA LYS A 444 -77.13 -58.63 -60.40
C LYS A 444 -76.99 -58.40 -61.90
N GLY A 445 -76.20 -57.41 -62.33
CA GLY A 445 -75.93 -57.16 -63.76
C GLY A 445 -75.31 -58.35 -64.48
N VAL A 446 -74.39 -59.09 -63.83
CA VAL A 446 -73.77 -60.31 -64.39
C VAL A 446 -74.76 -61.49 -64.49
N ILE A 447 -75.84 -61.49 -63.70
CA ILE A 447 -76.91 -62.49 -63.79
C ILE A 447 -77.89 -62.10 -64.90
N LEU A 448 -78.37 -60.86 -64.90
CA LEU A 448 -79.26 -60.30 -65.92
C LEU A 448 -78.66 -60.36 -67.33
N ALA A 449 -77.33 -60.25 -67.47
CA ALA A 449 -76.63 -60.43 -68.74
C ALA A 449 -76.79 -61.84 -69.37
N LYS A 450 -77.22 -62.86 -68.60
CA LYS A 450 -77.57 -64.20 -69.11
C LYS A 450 -79.04 -64.32 -69.48
N GLU A 451 -79.91 -63.58 -68.79
CA GLU A 451 -81.35 -63.51 -69.05
C GLU A 451 -81.65 -62.61 -70.27
N LEU A 452 -80.70 -61.74 -70.65
CA LEU A 452 -80.80 -60.78 -71.76
C LEU A 452 -81.06 -61.43 -73.14
N ASP A 453 -80.49 -62.61 -73.42
CA ASP A 453 -80.74 -63.34 -74.68
C ASP A 453 -82.22 -63.79 -74.80
N GLU A 454 -82.85 -64.17 -73.69
CA GLU A 454 -84.27 -64.53 -73.64
C GLU A 454 -85.18 -63.27 -73.64
N LEU A 455 -84.71 -62.17 -73.07
CA LEU A 455 -85.46 -60.91 -72.97
C LEU A 455 -85.46 -60.05 -74.25
N LEU A 456 -84.80 -60.45 -75.34
CA LEU A 456 -84.71 -59.64 -76.58
C LEU A 456 -86.05 -59.22 -77.22
N GLN A 457 -87.17 -59.85 -76.88
CA GLN A 457 -88.53 -59.36 -77.25
C GLN A 457 -89.14 -58.40 -76.20
N LEU A 458 -88.77 -58.53 -74.93
CA LEU A 458 -89.17 -57.63 -73.85
C LEU A 458 -88.31 -56.34 -73.82
N VAL A 459 -87.13 -56.37 -74.43
CA VAL A 459 -86.18 -55.24 -74.55
C VAL A 459 -86.87 -53.93 -74.94
N ARG A 460 -87.80 -53.91 -75.90
CA ARG A 460 -88.47 -52.66 -76.32
C ARG A 460 -89.41 -52.03 -75.28
N LEU A 461 -89.85 -52.79 -74.28
CA LEU A 461 -90.57 -52.25 -73.12
C LEU A 461 -89.58 -51.90 -71.99
N LYS A 462 -88.52 -52.71 -71.81
CA LYS A 462 -87.44 -52.41 -70.88
C LYS A 462 -86.55 -51.24 -71.30
N GLU A 463 -86.51 -50.84 -72.58
CA GLU A 463 -85.74 -49.67 -73.06
C GLU A 463 -86.19 -48.36 -72.38
N ALA A 464 -87.50 -48.19 -72.16
CA ALA A 464 -88.03 -47.07 -71.39
C ALA A 464 -87.69 -47.17 -69.89
N GLU A 465 -87.76 -48.38 -69.33
CA GLU A 465 -87.37 -48.64 -67.94
C GLU A 465 -85.84 -48.53 -67.72
N ILE A 466 -85.03 -48.71 -68.77
CA ILE A 466 -83.58 -48.51 -68.76
C ILE A 466 -83.25 -47.01 -68.85
N ALA A 467 -84.07 -46.20 -69.52
CA ALA A 467 -83.95 -44.74 -69.44
C ALA A 467 -84.30 -44.23 -68.04
N GLU A 468 -85.38 -44.73 -67.44
CA GLU A 468 -85.75 -44.46 -66.03
C GLU A 468 -84.65 -44.89 -65.05
N ASN A 469 -84.18 -46.15 -65.13
CA ASN A 469 -83.11 -46.65 -64.26
C ASN A 469 -81.78 -45.89 -64.47
N LYS A 470 -81.48 -45.40 -65.69
CA LYS A 470 -80.33 -44.51 -65.93
C LYS A 470 -80.53 -43.16 -65.24
N SER A 471 -81.71 -42.56 -65.32
CA SER A 471 -82.01 -41.31 -64.61
C SER A 471 -81.92 -41.48 -63.08
N GLN A 472 -82.33 -42.64 -62.55
CA GLN A 472 -82.18 -42.96 -61.12
C GLN A 472 -80.71 -43.19 -60.72
N ILE A 473 -79.90 -43.85 -61.56
CA ILE A 473 -78.45 -43.96 -61.35
C ILE A 473 -77.79 -42.57 -61.40
N GLU A 474 -78.12 -41.76 -62.41
CA GLU A 474 -77.60 -40.40 -62.60
C GLU A 474 -77.98 -39.49 -61.42
N ASN A 475 -79.19 -39.61 -60.86
CA ASN A 475 -79.56 -38.89 -59.64
C ASN A 475 -78.86 -39.40 -58.37
N VAL A 476 -78.54 -40.69 -58.28
CA VAL A 476 -77.70 -41.23 -57.20
C VAL A 476 -76.24 -40.76 -57.36
N GLU A 477 -75.72 -40.68 -58.58
CA GLU A 477 -74.37 -40.17 -58.88
C GLU A 477 -74.27 -38.64 -58.69
N GLU A 478 -75.34 -37.89 -58.97
CA GLU A 478 -75.51 -36.48 -58.62
C GLU A 478 -75.53 -36.28 -57.10
N ARG A 479 -76.33 -37.08 -56.36
CA ARG A 479 -76.33 -37.08 -54.90
C ARG A 479 -74.97 -37.41 -54.31
N ILE A 480 -74.26 -38.40 -54.85
CA ILE A 480 -72.90 -38.76 -54.42
C ILE A 480 -71.95 -37.59 -54.71
N SER A 481 -72.01 -36.97 -55.90
CA SER A 481 -71.18 -35.81 -56.25
C SER A 481 -71.43 -34.62 -55.33
N ASN A 482 -72.69 -34.30 -55.03
CA ASN A 482 -73.05 -33.23 -54.10
C ASN A 482 -72.57 -33.53 -52.67
N THR A 483 -72.71 -34.78 -52.21
CA THR A 483 -72.22 -35.20 -50.89
C THR A 483 -70.68 -35.14 -50.81
N VAL A 484 -69.98 -35.61 -51.84
CA VAL A 484 -68.52 -35.55 -51.96
C VAL A 484 -68.02 -34.10 -52.08
N SER A 485 -68.76 -33.20 -52.73
CA SER A 485 -68.37 -31.79 -52.82
C SER A 485 -68.40 -31.10 -51.45
N LEU A 486 -69.46 -31.32 -50.66
CA LEU A 486 -69.57 -30.82 -49.29
C LEU A 486 -68.50 -31.42 -48.37
N PHE A 487 -68.19 -32.72 -48.52
CA PHE A 487 -67.10 -33.32 -47.77
C PHE A 487 -65.73 -32.77 -48.18
N ASN A 488 -65.46 -32.55 -49.47
CA ASN A 488 -64.22 -31.92 -49.94
C ASN A 488 -64.07 -30.47 -49.46
N GLU A 489 -65.16 -29.71 -49.39
CA GLU A 489 -65.18 -28.36 -48.78
C GLU A 489 -64.84 -28.44 -47.28
N SER A 490 -65.47 -29.36 -46.54
CA SER A 490 -65.17 -29.57 -45.12
C SER A 490 -63.72 -30.03 -44.89
N ARG A 491 -63.19 -30.91 -45.74
CA ARG A 491 -61.80 -31.35 -45.73
C ARG A 491 -60.87 -30.18 -45.99
N SER A 492 -61.11 -29.37 -47.01
CA SER A 492 -60.29 -28.19 -47.32
C SER A 492 -60.28 -27.19 -46.17
N SER A 493 -61.41 -26.99 -45.49
CA SER A 493 -61.50 -26.16 -44.27
C SER A 493 -60.79 -26.76 -43.03
N ILE A 494 -60.44 -28.05 -43.04
CA ILE A 494 -59.69 -28.74 -41.98
C ILE A 494 -58.19 -28.80 -42.34
N GLU A 495 -57.87 -29.00 -43.62
CA GLU A 495 -56.52 -29.07 -44.18
C GLU A 495 -55.84 -27.69 -44.07
N THR A 496 -56.56 -26.61 -44.38
CA THR A 496 -56.11 -25.21 -44.13
C THR A 496 -55.85 -24.93 -42.65
N LYS A 497 -56.77 -25.32 -41.75
CA LYS A 497 -56.55 -25.19 -40.29
C LYS A 497 -55.33 -25.96 -39.78
N LEU A 498 -55.01 -27.10 -40.40
CA LEU A 498 -53.82 -27.88 -40.06
C LEU A 498 -52.54 -27.18 -40.56
N GLU A 499 -52.55 -26.54 -41.73
CA GLU A 499 -51.44 -25.70 -42.19
C GLU A 499 -51.24 -24.46 -41.31
N ASP A 500 -52.32 -23.75 -40.97
CA ASP A 500 -52.31 -22.62 -40.02
C ASP A 500 -51.70 -23.04 -38.67
N MET A 501 -52.16 -24.17 -38.12
CA MET A 501 -51.64 -24.74 -36.87
C MET A 501 -50.18 -25.18 -36.97
N GLN A 502 -49.74 -25.77 -38.08
CA GLN A 502 -48.32 -26.07 -38.28
C GLN A 502 -47.47 -24.79 -38.36
N SER A 503 -48.00 -23.71 -38.93
CA SER A 503 -47.33 -22.40 -38.92
C SER A 503 -47.22 -21.83 -37.51
N ALA A 504 -48.26 -22.00 -36.68
CA ALA A 504 -48.27 -21.61 -35.27
C ALA A 504 -47.25 -22.42 -34.44
N SER A 505 -47.13 -23.74 -34.67
CA SER A 505 -46.14 -24.57 -33.97
C SER A 505 -44.72 -24.12 -34.23
N ARG A 506 -44.36 -23.95 -35.52
CA ARG A 506 -43.03 -23.43 -35.92
C ARG A 506 -42.75 -22.04 -35.32
N LYS A 507 -43.79 -21.21 -35.14
CA LYS A 507 -43.67 -19.92 -34.46
C LYS A 507 -43.42 -20.09 -32.95
N VAL A 508 -44.18 -20.94 -32.26
CA VAL A 508 -44.00 -21.24 -30.82
C VAL A 508 -42.62 -21.88 -30.56
N GLU A 509 -42.14 -22.73 -31.46
CA GLU A 509 -40.77 -23.25 -31.46
C GLU A 509 -39.73 -22.12 -31.61
N SER A 510 -39.93 -21.17 -32.54
CA SER A 510 -39.03 -20.03 -32.70
C SER A 510 -39.05 -19.05 -31.51
N GLU A 511 -40.20 -18.86 -30.86
CA GLU A 511 -40.32 -18.09 -29.62
C GLU A 511 -39.59 -18.81 -28.46
N ASN A 512 -39.63 -20.15 -28.42
CA ASN A 512 -38.91 -20.96 -27.44
C ASN A 512 -37.39 -20.80 -27.57
N ASP A 513 -36.85 -20.93 -28.78
CA ASP A 513 -35.42 -20.80 -29.03
C ASP A 513 -34.91 -19.37 -28.74
N ALA A 514 -35.71 -18.35 -29.05
CA ALA A 514 -35.43 -16.97 -28.68
C ALA A 514 -35.35 -16.78 -27.14
N LEU A 515 -36.26 -17.39 -26.36
CA LEU A 515 -36.17 -17.37 -24.90
C LEU A 515 -34.95 -18.14 -24.36
N VAL A 516 -34.55 -19.25 -24.98
CA VAL A 516 -33.32 -19.99 -24.60
C VAL A 516 -32.05 -19.18 -24.90
N ILE A 517 -32.06 -18.33 -25.94
CA ILE A 517 -30.98 -17.36 -26.19
C ILE A 517 -31.00 -16.26 -25.14
N ARG A 518 -32.15 -15.61 -24.89
CA ARG A 518 -32.29 -14.54 -23.89
C ARG A 518 -31.86 -15.00 -22.49
N GLN A 519 -32.16 -16.24 -22.11
CA GLN A 519 -31.70 -16.79 -20.83
C GLN A 519 -30.16 -16.85 -20.70
N LYS A 520 -29.46 -17.14 -21.79
CA LYS A 520 -27.98 -17.18 -21.81
C LYS A 520 -27.39 -15.79 -21.71
N GLU A 521 -27.97 -14.82 -22.41
CA GLU A 521 -27.57 -13.40 -22.37
C GLU A 521 -27.69 -12.82 -20.95
N ILE A 522 -28.82 -13.06 -20.28
CA ILE A 522 -29.07 -12.66 -18.88
C ILE A 522 -27.99 -13.23 -17.94
N ASN A 523 -27.64 -14.51 -18.08
CA ASN A 523 -26.61 -15.15 -17.28
C ASN A 523 -25.19 -14.65 -17.61
N GLU A 524 -24.90 -14.35 -18.88
CA GLU A 524 -23.61 -13.79 -19.31
C GLU A 524 -23.37 -12.39 -18.72
N VAL A 525 -24.40 -11.54 -18.62
CA VAL A 525 -24.32 -10.24 -17.94
C VAL A 525 -23.81 -10.42 -16.49
N MET A 526 -24.41 -11.32 -15.71
CA MET A 526 -23.96 -11.59 -14.34
C MET A 526 -22.55 -12.16 -14.26
N CYS A 527 -22.20 -13.09 -15.15
CA CYS A 527 -20.85 -13.67 -15.20
C CYS A 527 -19.80 -12.60 -15.53
N SER A 528 -20.12 -11.66 -16.42
CA SER A 528 -19.24 -10.52 -16.76
C SER A 528 -19.07 -9.54 -15.59
N ALA A 529 -20.14 -9.25 -14.85
CA ALA A 529 -20.12 -8.35 -13.70
C ALA A 529 -19.35 -8.95 -12.51
N GLN A 530 -19.58 -10.24 -12.19
CA GLN A 530 -18.82 -10.95 -11.16
C GLN A 530 -17.32 -10.99 -11.50
N LYS A 531 -16.96 -11.23 -12.76
CA LYS A 531 -15.58 -11.19 -13.25
C LYS A 531 -14.96 -9.79 -13.14
N MET A 532 -15.72 -8.73 -13.41
CA MET A 532 -15.26 -7.35 -13.22
C MET A 532 -15.07 -7.01 -11.74
N ARG A 533 -16.05 -7.35 -10.88
CA ARG A 533 -15.94 -7.21 -9.41
C ARG A 533 -14.68 -7.89 -8.88
N GLY A 534 -14.44 -9.14 -9.26
CA GLY A 534 -13.28 -9.92 -8.79
C GLY A 534 -11.95 -9.20 -9.03
N LYS A 535 -11.75 -8.65 -10.23
CA LYS A 535 -10.55 -7.88 -10.56
C LYS A 535 -10.43 -6.57 -9.76
N ILE A 536 -11.53 -5.84 -9.54
CA ILE A 536 -11.50 -4.57 -8.80
C ILE A 536 -11.26 -4.83 -7.30
N MET A 537 -11.80 -5.93 -6.77
CA MET A 537 -11.49 -6.42 -5.42
C MET A 537 -10.03 -6.83 -5.28
N GLU A 538 -9.42 -7.44 -6.31
CA GLU A 538 -7.99 -7.73 -6.34
C GLU A 538 -7.17 -6.44 -6.24
N LEU A 539 -7.45 -5.42 -7.07
CA LEU A 539 -6.81 -4.09 -6.99
C LEU A 539 -7.00 -3.42 -5.60
N SER A 540 -8.19 -3.54 -5.02
CA SER A 540 -8.49 -3.05 -3.66
C SER A 540 -7.61 -3.73 -2.60
N SER A 541 -7.54 -5.06 -2.62
CA SER A 541 -6.74 -5.84 -1.66
C SER A 541 -5.25 -5.57 -1.80
N VAL A 542 -4.74 -5.49 -3.03
CA VAL A 542 -3.33 -5.17 -3.32
C VAL A 542 -2.97 -3.76 -2.82
N SER A 543 -3.85 -2.76 -3.00
CA SER A 543 -3.64 -1.41 -2.47
C SER A 543 -3.69 -1.37 -0.94
N SER A 544 -4.57 -2.15 -0.32
CA SER A 544 -4.66 -2.28 1.15
C SER A 544 -3.42 -2.95 1.75
N ASP A 545 -2.87 -3.97 1.10
CA ASP A 545 -1.65 -4.64 1.55
C ASP A 545 -0.39 -3.79 1.30
N GLU A 546 -0.35 -3.03 0.19
CA GLU A 546 0.70 -2.03 -0.04
C GLU A 546 0.69 -0.95 1.07
N ALA A 547 -0.48 -0.43 1.44
CA ALA A 547 -0.64 0.51 2.56
C ALA A 547 -0.12 -0.06 3.89
N LYS A 548 -0.40 -1.33 4.20
CA LYS A 548 0.13 -2.01 5.41
C LYS A 548 1.65 -2.10 5.40
N THR A 549 2.27 -2.43 4.26
CA THR A 549 3.75 -2.48 4.17
C THR A 549 4.40 -1.12 4.40
N TYR A 550 3.80 -0.02 3.90
CA TYR A 550 4.23 1.33 4.25
C TYR A 550 4.02 1.64 5.74
N GLN A 551 2.89 1.25 6.34
CA GLN A 551 2.58 1.50 7.76
C GLN A 551 3.60 0.84 8.70
N ASP A 552 3.97 -0.43 8.46
CA ASP A 552 5.02 -1.11 9.24
C ASP A 552 6.38 -0.40 9.09
N SER A 553 6.71 0.04 7.86
CA SER A 553 7.93 0.79 7.54
C SER A 553 7.97 2.15 8.27
N VAL A 554 6.84 2.86 8.34
CA VAL A 554 6.66 4.14 9.04
C VAL A 554 6.79 3.98 10.55
N VAL A 555 6.18 2.94 11.15
CA VAL A 555 6.27 2.67 12.59
C VAL A 555 7.72 2.43 13.03
N LEU A 556 8.50 1.72 12.21
CA LEU A 556 9.94 1.52 12.45
C LEU A 556 10.74 2.82 12.28
N LYS A 557 10.46 3.63 11.25
CA LYS A 557 11.12 4.94 11.03
C LYS A 557 10.85 5.92 12.15
N LYS A 558 9.62 6.01 12.66
CA LYS A 558 9.26 6.89 13.80
C LYS A 558 10.03 6.54 15.07
N LYS A 559 10.19 5.24 15.38
CA LYS A 559 11.02 4.78 16.51
C LYS A 559 12.49 5.15 16.31
N LEU A 560 13.04 4.92 15.12
CA LEU A 560 14.43 5.26 14.79
C LEU A 560 14.67 6.78 14.88
N ALA A 561 13.78 7.60 14.33
CA ALA A 561 13.87 9.07 14.40
C ALA A 561 13.88 9.57 15.85
N SER A 562 12.99 9.06 16.71
CA SER A 562 12.97 9.40 18.13
C SER A 562 14.27 9.02 18.86
N LEU A 563 14.83 7.84 18.56
CA LEU A 563 16.12 7.40 19.13
C LEU A 563 17.32 8.17 18.58
N ILE A 564 17.25 8.70 17.36
CA ILE A 564 18.27 9.60 16.80
C ILE A 564 18.19 10.96 17.50
N LEU A 565 17.01 11.59 17.54
CA LEU A 565 16.78 12.89 18.18
C LEU A 565 17.23 12.87 19.65
N LYS A 566 16.69 11.95 20.46
CA LYS A 566 17.06 11.84 21.89
C LYS A 566 18.57 11.69 22.07
N SER A 567 19.19 10.82 21.29
CA SER A 567 20.64 10.56 21.34
C SER A 567 21.48 11.77 20.96
N ARG A 568 20.96 12.67 20.11
CA ARG A 568 21.60 13.93 19.75
C ARG A 568 21.39 14.98 20.84
N GLU A 569 20.18 15.14 21.35
CA GLU A 569 19.86 16.01 22.51
C GLU A 569 20.70 15.64 23.74
N ASP A 570 20.83 14.34 24.03
CA ASP A 570 21.68 13.80 25.10
C ASP A 570 23.15 14.19 24.86
N ARG A 571 23.69 13.97 23.65
CA ARG A 571 25.09 14.28 23.30
C ARG A 571 25.40 15.78 23.43
N VAL A 572 24.52 16.65 22.93
CA VAL A 572 24.64 18.12 23.03
C VAL A 572 24.55 18.57 24.49
N ARG A 573 23.61 18.02 25.28
CA ARG A 573 23.48 18.33 26.70
C ARG A 573 24.73 17.94 27.49
N PHE A 574 25.29 16.76 27.25
CA PHE A 574 26.54 16.34 27.89
C PHE A 574 27.71 17.23 27.47
N SER A 575 27.83 17.58 26.18
CA SER A 575 28.89 18.49 25.68
C SER A 575 28.85 19.86 26.35
N LYS A 576 27.67 20.46 26.47
CA LYS A 576 27.49 21.75 27.16
C LYS A 576 27.72 21.66 28.67
N THR A 577 27.42 20.50 29.27
CA THR A 577 27.69 20.26 30.69
C THR A 577 29.19 20.16 30.94
N GLU A 578 29.92 19.42 30.10
CA GLU A 578 31.37 19.32 30.11
C GLU A 578 32.06 20.67 29.90
N GLU A 579 31.64 21.47 28.90
CA GLU A 579 32.18 22.80 28.63
C GLU A 579 32.03 23.75 29.84
N ASN A 580 30.83 23.84 30.44
CA ASN A 580 30.61 24.64 31.65
C ASN A 580 31.51 24.21 32.83
N ILE A 581 31.73 22.90 33.02
CA ILE A 581 32.57 22.40 34.13
C ILE A 581 34.06 22.64 33.84
N LEU A 582 34.49 22.61 32.57
CA LEU A 582 35.85 22.99 32.18
C LEU A 582 36.12 24.49 32.43
N GLU A 583 35.11 25.36 32.26
CA GLU A 583 35.18 26.77 32.69
C GLU A 583 35.32 26.90 34.22
N ASP A 584 34.49 26.19 35.01
CA ASP A 584 34.62 26.11 36.48
C ASP A 584 36.05 25.69 36.90
N ILE A 585 36.59 24.63 36.26
CA ILE A 585 37.95 24.10 36.48
C ILE A 585 39.02 25.16 36.20
N GLN A 586 38.91 25.89 35.09
CA GLN A 586 39.86 26.94 34.73
C GLN A 586 39.83 28.09 35.75
N ILE A 587 38.65 28.50 36.21
CA ILE A 587 38.47 29.53 37.24
C ILE A 587 39.07 29.07 38.57
N LEU A 588 38.83 27.83 39.00
CA LEU A 588 39.40 27.27 40.24
C LEU A 588 40.93 27.21 40.18
N ARG A 589 41.51 26.74 39.07
CA ARG A 589 42.97 26.74 38.84
C ARG A 589 43.56 28.16 38.88
N GLN A 590 42.87 29.16 38.32
CA GLN A 590 43.30 30.56 38.42
C GLN A 590 43.26 31.08 39.86
N GLN A 591 42.21 30.75 40.63
CA GLN A 591 42.10 31.14 42.04
C GLN A 591 43.18 30.48 42.91
N ILE A 592 43.51 29.21 42.69
CA ILE A 592 44.59 28.49 43.38
C ILE A 592 45.93 29.17 43.11
N SER A 593 46.23 29.50 41.84
CA SER A 593 47.46 30.21 41.48
C SER A 593 47.54 31.60 42.13
N ALA A 594 46.47 32.39 42.09
CA ALA A 594 46.42 33.71 42.74
C ALA A 594 46.60 33.63 44.27
N ALA A 595 45.99 32.62 44.91
CA ALA A 595 46.15 32.36 46.34
C ALA A 595 47.60 31.95 46.69
N ARG A 596 48.24 31.09 45.87
CA ARG A 596 49.65 30.69 46.02
C ARG A 596 50.61 31.89 45.88
N SER A 597 50.37 32.80 44.94
CA SER A 597 51.15 34.06 44.83
C SER A 597 51.01 34.93 46.08
N ALA A 598 49.78 35.14 46.57
CA ALA A 598 49.56 35.89 47.81
C ALA A 598 50.21 35.22 49.04
N LEU A 599 50.24 33.88 49.09
CA LEU A 599 50.92 33.13 50.16
C LEU A 599 52.44 33.36 50.13
N GLN A 600 53.04 33.47 48.95
CA GLN A 600 54.46 33.80 48.79
C GLN A 600 54.77 35.22 49.26
N GLU A 601 53.94 36.21 48.90
CA GLU A 601 54.08 37.60 49.36
C GLU A 601 53.94 37.73 50.88
N LEU A 602 52.91 37.13 51.47
CA LEU A 602 52.70 37.09 52.93
C LEU A 602 53.88 36.39 53.66
N SER A 603 54.41 35.31 53.09
CA SER A 603 55.57 34.60 53.66
C SER A 603 56.84 35.45 53.62
N SER A 604 57.05 36.23 52.55
CA SER A 604 58.20 37.14 52.43
C SER A 604 58.14 38.31 53.42
N THR A 605 56.95 38.89 53.62
CA THR A 605 56.75 40.00 54.57
C THR A 605 56.85 39.51 56.02
N ARG A 606 56.28 38.33 56.34
CA ARG A 606 56.47 37.64 57.63
C ARG A 606 57.96 37.48 57.96
N ALA A 607 58.78 37.00 57.00
CA ALA A 607 60.21 36.83 57.20
C ALA A 607 60.93 38.17 57.50
N SER A 608 60.59 39.25 56.80
CA SER A 608 61.16 40.59 57.06
C SER A 608 60.81 41.09 58.47
N ILE A 609 59.54 40.95 58.88
CA ILE A 609 59.08 41.40 60.20
C ILE A 609 59.68 40.52 61.31
N GLN A 610 59.87 39.23 61.07
CA GLN A 610 60.57 38.33 61.99
C GLN A 610 62.05 38.72 62.17
N GLN A 611 62.69 39.24 61.12
CA GLN A 611 64.03 39.84 61.20
C GLN A 611 64.02 41.14 62.01
N GLU A 612 63.07 42.06 61.78
CA GLU A 612 62.92 43.29 62.57
C GLU A 612 62.69 43.01 64.06
N VAL A 613 61.76 42.11 64.39
CA VAL A 613 61.50 41.61 65.76
C VAL A 613 62.79 41.09 66.41
N SER A 614 63.64 40.41 65.65
CA SER A 614 64.92 39.89 66.15
C SER A 614 65.95 41.00 66.39
N LEU A 615 66.03 42.00 65.50
CA LEU A 615 66.89 43.17 65.64
C LEU A 615 66.47 44.06 66.82
N PHE A 616 65.17 44.30 67.01
CA PHE A 616 64.65 45.05 68.16
C PHE A 616 64.97 44.32 69.48
N LYS A 617 64.73 43.00 69.56
CA LYS A 617 65.13 42.18 70.72
C LYS A 617 66.64 42.25 71.00
N GLN A 618 67.48 42.19 69.97
CA GLN A 618 68.94 42.30 70.11
C GLN A 618 69.36 43.69 70.63
N ARG A 619 68.79 44.78 70.10
CA ARG A 619 69.11 46.15 70.52
C ARG A 619 68.62 46.45 71.94
N ILE A 620 67.42 46.02 72.29
CA ILE A 620 66.90 46.10 73.68
C ILE A 620 67.83 45.35 74.63
N GLY A 621 68.19 44.10 74.33
CA GLY A 621 69.10 43.30 75.16
C GLY A 621 70.56 43.79 75.22
N PHE A 622 70.96 44.73 74.34
CA PHE A 622 72.20 45.50 74.48
C PHE A 622 72.01 46.67 75.46
N ILE A 623 70.94 47.45 75.31
CA ILE A 623 70.64 48.59 76.18
C ILE A 623 70.47 48.15 77.64
N GLU A 624 69.77 47.04 77.88
CA GLU A 624 69.56 46.46 79.20
C GLU A 624 70.85 46.07 79.93
N LYS A 625 71.94 45.80 79.19
CA LYS A 625 73.27 45.56 79.76
C LYS A 625 74.04 46.88 79.98
N ARG A 626 73.96 47.81 79.02
CA ARG A 626 74.73 49.06 79.06
C ARG A 626 74.19 50.08 80.07
N VAL A 627 72.88 50.13 80.32
CA VAL A 627 72.30 51.08 81.31
C VAL A 627 72.81 50.84 82.74
N PRO A 628 72.84 49.60 83.29
CA PRO A 628 73.49 49.31 84.56
C PRO A 628 74.99 49.66 84.64
N GLU A 629 75.74 49.49 83.55
CA GLU A 629 77.15 49.90 83.47
C GLU A 629 77.29 51.43 83.55
N LEU A 630 76.51 52.17 82.76
CA LEU A 630 76.46 53.64 82.82
C LEU A 630 76.02 54.14 84.20
N GLU A 631 75.10 53.45 84.88
CA GLU A 631 74.77 53.77 86.27
C GLU A 631 75.96 53.57 87.23
N ALA A 632 76.79 52.54 87.04
CA ALA A 632 77.99 52.32 87.83
C ALA A 632 79.05 53.39 87.53
N GLU A 633 79.31 53.69 86.25
CA GLU A 633 80.20 54.77 85.80
C GLU A 633 79.77 56.13 86.37
N LYS A 634 78.47 56.44 86.34
CA LYS A 634 77.86 57.63 86.96
C LYS A 634 78.11 57.69 88.47
N LYS A 635 77.95 56.57 89.19
CA LYS A 635 78.23 56.47 90.64
C LYS A 635 79.73 56.70 90.93
N VAL A 636 80.63 56.13 90.11
CA VAL A 636 82.08 56.37 90.22
C VAL A 636 82.43 57.84 89.93
N ALA A 637 81.94 58.42 88.83
CA ALA A 637 82.19 59.83 88.49
C ALA A 637 81.66 60.81 89.56
N ALA A 638 80.51 60.51 90.17
CA ALA A 638 79.94 61.30 91.26
C ALA A 638 80.76 61.18 92.56
N THR A 639 81.24 59.99 92.93
CA THR A 639 82.12 59.81 94.11
C THR A 639 83.49 60.46 93.91
N ALA A 640 84.01 60.47 92.68
CA ALA A 640 85.17 61.26 92.27
C ALA A 640 84.91 62.80 92.18
N ARG A 641 83.70 63.26 92.52
CA ARG A 641 83.23 64.66 92.46
C ARG A 641 83.28 65.30 91.07
N ASN A 642 83.38 64.51 90.01
CA ASN A 642 83.28 64.98 88.62
C ASN A 642 81.81 65.06 88.20
N PHE A 643 81.09 66.05 88.73
CA PHE A 643 79.66 66.24 88.49
C PHE A 643 79.30 66.50 87.03
N LYS A 644 80.22 67.04 86.22
CA LYS A 644 80.00 67.22 84.77
C LYS A 644 79.92 65.87 84.05
N GLU A 645 80.86 64.97 84.33
CA GLU A 645 80.86 63.64 83.72
C GLU A 645 79.71 62.77 84.27
N ALA A 646 79.45 62.82 85.57
CA ALA A 646 78.27 62.15 86.15
C ALA A 646 76.95 62.65 85.53
N GLY A 647 76.86 63.93 85.17
CA GLY A 647 75.74 64.50 84.43
C GLY A 647 75.66 64.01 82.98
N ARG A 648 76.80 63.95 82.26
CA ARG A 648 76.90 63.43 80.89
C ARG A 648 76.45 61.96 80.81
N VAL A 649 77.01 61.11 81.68
CA VAL A 649 76.67 59.68 81.78
C VAL A 649 75.22 59.47 82.19
N ALA A 650 74.66 60.33 83.07
CA ALA A 650 73.24 60.28 83.42
C ALA A 650 72.31 60.66 82.25
N ALA A 651 72.72 61.59 81.39
CA ALA A 651 71.98 61.94 80.18
C ALA A 651 72.06 60.83 79.12
N GLU A 652 73.22 60.21 78.94
CA GLU A 652 73.43 59.04 78.07
C GLU A 652 72.55 57.85 78.50
N ALA A 653 72.57 57.50 79.79
CA ALA A 653 71.72 56.44 80.33
C ALA A 653 70.22 56.73 80.15
N LYS A 654 69.79 58.00 80.34
CA LYS A 654 68.39 58.38 80.10
C LYS A 654 68.02 58.31 78.62
N ALA A 655 68.90 58.73 77.71
CA ALA A 655 68.66 58.67 76.27
C ALA A 655 68.51 57.23 75.78
N LEU A 656 69.38 56.31 76.24
CA LEU A 656 69.25 54.88 75.96
C LEU A 656 67.98 54.26 76.58
N GLN A 657 67.55 54.72 77.77
CA GLN A 657 66.29 54.27 78.36
C GLN A 657 65.07 54.69 77.53
N SER A 658 65.02 55.94 77.03
CA SER A 658 63.97 56.34 76.07
C SER A 658 64.07 55.59 74.73
N GLU A 659 65.28 55.28 74.26
CA GLU A 659 65.46 54.43 73.07
C GLU A 659 64.92 53.00 73.31
N LYS A 660 65.10 52.43 74.51
CA LYS A 660 64.50 51.15 74.89
C LYS A 660 62.97 51.22 74.83
N GLU A 661 62.38 52.26 75.43
CA GLU A 661 60.93 52.45 75.44
C GLU A 661 60.39 52.56 74.00
N ASP A 662 60.96 53.41 73.16
CA ASP A 662 60.64 53.53 71.72
C ASP A 662 60.82 52.22 70.93
N LEU A 663 61.80 51.39 71.28
CA LEU A 663 62.05 50.09 70.63
C LEU A 663 61.12 48.99 71.13
N GLN A 664 60.72 49.02 72.40
CA GLN A 664 59.74 48.10 72.95
C GLN A 664 58.35 48.38 72.35
N ASP A 665 57.99 49.66 72.21
CA ASP A 665 56.77 50.12 71.53
C ASP A 665 56.72 49.66 70.05
N LYS A 666 57.88 49.55 69.38
CA LYS A 666 58.00 49.03 68.00
C LYS A 666 57.97 47.50 67.97
N LEU A 667 58.60 46.84 68.94
CA LEU A 667 58.61 45.39 69.08
C LEU A 667 57.19 44.84 69.29
N GLU A 668 56.40 45.45 70.18
CA GLU A 668 55.02 45.01 70.45
C GLU A 668 54.14 45.18 69.20
N LYS A 669 54.28 46.29 68.46
CA LYS A 669 53.57 46.49 67.17
C LYS A 669 54.02 45.51 66.08
N ALA A 670 55.31 45.20 66.01
CA ALA A 670 55.84 44.23 65.04
C ALA A 670 55.42 42.78 65.36
N VAL A 671 55.29 42.42 66.64
CA VAL A 671 54.75 41.11 67.07
C VAL A 671 53.26 41.01 66.73
N LEU A 672 52.44 42.01 67.04
CA LEU A 672 51.00 42.01 66.66
C LEU A 672 50.80 41.94 65.14
N HIS A 673 51.68 42.58 64.35
CA HIS A 673 51.65 42.47 62.89
C HIS A 673 52.07 41.07 62.40
N LEU A 674 53.04 40.44 63.05
CA LEU A 674 53.46 39.06 62.76
C LEU A 674 52.34 38.06 63.08
N GLU A 675 51.68 38.19 64.22
CA GLU A 675 50.52 37.36 64.62
C GLU A 675 49.39 37.47 63.59
N LYS A 676 49.05 38.68 63.13
CA LYS A 676 48.06 38.87 62.06
C LYS A 676 48.50 38.21 60.74
N LEU A 677 49.77 38.36 60.34
CA LEU A 677 50.26 37.73 59.12
C LEU A 677 50.24 36.19 59.20
N GLU A 678 50.40 35.60 60.38
CA GLU A 678 50.26 34.16 60.57
C GLU A 678 48.79 33.69 60.46
N GLU A 679 47.82 34.51 60.88
CA GLU A 679 46.40 34.28 60.62
C GLU A 679 46.04 34.44 59.13
N ASP A 680 46.49 35.53 58.48
CA ASP A 680 46.28 35.77 57.04
C ASP A 680 46.91 34.64 56.18
N ILE A 681 48.11 34.16 56.54
CA ILE A 681 48.78 33.01 55.91
C ILE A 681 47.94 31.74 56.07
N LYS A 682 47.47 31.45 57.29
CA LYS A 682 46.67 30.25 57.55
C LYS A 682 45.38 30.26 56.73
N GLY A 683 44.62 31.36 56.76
CA GLY A 683 43.37 31.48 56.00
C GLY A 683 43.57 31.33 54.48
N ASN A 684 44.74 31.72 53.97
CA ASN A 684 45.08 31.54 52.56
C ASN A 684 45.50 30.10 52.23
N VAL A 685 46.18 29.39 53.15
CA VAL A 685 46.46 27.94 53.01
C VAL A 685 45.17 27.12 53.07
N ASP A 686 44.30 27.40 54.04
CA ASP A 686 42.98 26.75 54.17
C ASP A 686 42.18 26.92 52.85
N LYS A 687 42.16 28.15 52.29
CA LYS A 687 41.52 28.46 51.00
C LYS A 687 42.12 27.71 49.80
N ILE A 688 43.45 27.55 49.75
CA ILE A 688 44.10 26.76 48.68
C ILE A 688 43.62 25.31 48.75
N GLN A 689 43.59 24.73 49.95
CA GLN A 689 43.17 23.35 50.16
C GLN A 689 41.68 23.13 49.84
N ASP A 690 40.78 24.04 50.25
CA ASP A 690 39.36 23.99 49.90
C ASP A 690 39.14 24.04 48.37
N ASN A 691 39.85 24.94 47.68
CA ASN A 691 39.77 25.05 46.22
C ASN A 691 40.37 23.83 45.51
N GLU A 692 41.43 23.21 46.03
CA GLU A 692 42.02 21.97 45.49
C GLU A 692 41.06 20.77 45.62
N VAL A 693 40.37 20.64 46.76
CA VAL A 693 39.33 19.62 46.96
C VAL A 693 38.16 19.84 45.99
N LEU A 694 37.69 21.08 45.82
CA LEU A 694 36.61 21.40 44.88
C LEU A 694 37.04 21.18 43.42
N LEU A 695 38.29 21.47 43.07
CA LEU A 695 38.86 21.20 41.75
C LEU A 695 38.81 19.70 41.41
N SER A 696 39.25 18.81 42.31
CA SER A 696 39.20 17.36 42.06
C SER A 696 37.78 16.80 41.97
N VAL A 697 36.79 17.40 42.65
CA VAL A 697 35.37 17.07 42.44
C VAL A 697 34.91 17.50 41.05
N LYS A 698 35.25 18.71 40.63
CA LYS A 698 34.89 19.24 39.30
C LYS A 698 35.54 18.47 38.16
N GLU A 699 36.80 18.04 38.32
CA GLU A 699 37.50 17.19 37.35
C GLU A 699 36.81 15.82 37.19
N LYS A 700 36.31 15.22 38.28
CA LYS A 700 35.45 14.02 38.22
C LYS A 700 34.10 14.27 37.54
N GLU A 701 33.44 15.41 37.82
CA GLU A 701 32.17 15.79 37.15
C GLU A 701 32.37 15.96 35.62
N ALA A 702 33.45 16.62 35.20
CA ALA A 702 33.81 16.79 33.79
C ALA A 702 34.14 15.45 33.12
N ALA A 703 34.92 14.58 33.77
CA ALA A 703 35.24 13.26 33.26
C ALA A 703 33.98 12.41 33.05
N LEU A 704 33.03 12.43 34.00
CA LEU A 704 31.76 11.71 33.88
C LEU A 704 30.88 12.27 32.75
N ALA A 705 30.78 13.60 32.59
CA ALA A 705 30.07 14.21 31.47
C ALA A 705 30.71 13.82 30.12
N GLY A 706 32.05 13.87 30.04
CA GLY A 706 32.84 13.47 28.88
C GLY A 706 32.68 11.99 28.53
N CYS A 707 32.69 11.08 29.51
CA CYS A 707 32.44 9.66 29.28
C CYS A 707 31.06 9.40 28.67
N ASN A 708 30.00 10.03 29.20
CA ASN A 708 28.65 9.89 28.66
C ASN A 708 28.54 10.44 27.22
N ARG A 709 29.18 11.58 26.91
CA ARG A 709 29.25 12.12 25.55
C ARG A 709 30.03 11.20 24.60
N LEU A 710 31.22 10.76 25.01
CA LEU A 710 32.11 9.94 24.18
C LEU A 710 31.51 8.56 23.90
N GLN A 711 30.77 7.98 24.84
CA GLN A 711 29.94 6.81 24.56
C GLN A 711 28.93 7.11 23.44
N LEU A 712 28.10 8.16 23.54
CA LEU A 712 27.14 8.50 22.47
C LEU A 712 27.81 8.76 21.11
N VAL A 713 29.03 9.33 21.09
CA VAL A 713 29.85 9.49 19.88
C VAL A 713 30.26 8.13 19.31
N ALA A 714 30.90 7.26 20.11
CA ALA A 714 31.34 5.95 19.67
C ALA A 714 30.18 5.10 19.14
N LEU A 715 29.04 5.15 19.81
CA LEU A 715 27.85 4.36 19.51
C LEU A 715 27.13 4.85 18.25
N ALA A 716 27.18 6.16 17.95
CA ALA A 716 26.79 6.69 16.64
C ALA A 716 27.75 6.20 15.55
N ALA A 717 29.06 6.36 15.75
CA ALA A 717 30.08 5.97 14.79
C ALA A 717 30.08 4.45 14.48
N ARG A 718 29.81 3.57 15.46
CA ARG A 718 29.61 2.13 15.19
C ARG A 718 28.37 1.85 14.33
N ALA A 719 27.24 2.50 14.63
CA ALA A 719 26.01 2.31 13.85
C ALA A 719 26.17 2.80 12.41
N GLU A 720 26.90 3.89 12.21
CA GLU A 720 27.17 4.48 10.90
C GLU A 720 28.26 3.74 10.13
N SER A 721 29.28 3.20 10.81
CA SER A 721 30.25 2.27 10.23
C SER A 721 29.55 1.04 9.64
N LEU A 722 28.64 0.43 10.40
CA LEU A 722 27.82 -0.70 9.93
C LEU A 722 26.92 -0.31 8.75
N ALA A 723 26.31 0.89 8.78
CA ALA A 723 25.50 1.38 7.67
C ALA A 723 26.34 1.64 6.39
N ALA A 724 27.53 2.23 6.52
CA ALA A 724 28.47 2.46 5.42
C ALA A 724 28.92 1.13 4.80
N LEU A 725 29.26 0.14 5.62
CA LEU A 725 29.58 -1.23 5.18
C LEU A 725 28.39 -1.91 4.48
N GLN A 726 27.16 -1.77 4.99
CA GLN A 726 25.94 -2.26 4.31
C GLN A 726 25.69 -1.56 2.96
N LEU A 727 26.17 -0.33 2.77
CA LEU A 727 26.08 0.44 1.52
C LEU A 727 27.29 0.26 0.59
N GLY A 728 28.32 -0.49 1.00
CA GLY A 728 29.55 -0.75 0.22
C GLY A 728 30.63 0.34 0.34
N ASP A 729 30.45 1.34 1.21
CA ASP A 729 31.41 2.41 1.47
C ASP A 729 32.44 1.97 2.53
N VAL A 730 33.27 0.99 2.15
CA VAL A 730 34.21 0.29 3.06
C VAL A 730 35.24 1.24 3.68
N GLU A 731 35.66 2.28 2.95
CA GLU A 731 36.63 3.26 3.45
C GLU A 731 36.01 4.11 4.57
N GLU A 732 34.81 4.67 4.37
CA GLU A 732 34.12 5.42 5.42
C GLU A 732 33.75 4.51 6.61
N GLY A 733 33.34 3.27 6.34
CA GLY A 733 33.08 2.26 7.36
C GLY A 733 34.29 1.98 8.25
N ASN A 734 35.48 1.86 7.67
CA ASN A 734 36.74 1.66 8.39
C ASN A 734 37.21 2.91 9.16
N ILE A 735 36.93 4.12 8.66
CA ILE A 735 37.26 5.37 9.35
C ILE A 735 36.35 5.53 10.58
N LEU A 736 35.03 5.38 10.41
CA LEU A 736 34.04 5.47 11.49
C LEU A 736 34.28 4.40 12.58
N LEU A 737 34.74 3.20 12.21
CA LEU A 737 35.10 2.17 13.18
C LEU A 737 36.28 2.60 14.07
N LYS A 738 37.33 3.19 13.49
CA LYS A 738 38.48 3.74 14.23
C LYS A 738 38.08 4.91 15.12
N GLU A 739 37.19 5.79 14.65
CA GLU A 739 36.67 6.90 15.47
C GLU A 739 35.87 6.38 16.68
N ALA A 740 35.09 5.30 16.51
CA ALA A 740 34.43 4.64 17.63
C ALA A 740 35.41 4.00 18.63
N GLU A 741 36.39 3.25 18.13
CA GLU A 741 37.40 2.57 18.96
C GLU A 741 38.31 3.57 19.71
N ALA A 742 38.63 4.72 19.10
CA ALA A 742 39.34 5.81 19.75
C ALA A 742 38.49 6.49 20.85
N ALA A 743 37.20 6.72 20.59
CA ALA A 743 36.29 7.28 21.58
C ALA A 743 36.06 6.33 22.78
N GLU A 744 35.90 5.03 22.53
CA GLU A 744 35.82 4.00 23.59
C GLU A 744 37.12 3.88 24.39
N SER A 745 38.27 3.92 23.72
CA SER A 745 39.57 3.91 24.40
C SER A 745 39.71 5.08 25.37
N LYS A 746 39.24 6.27 24.98
CA LYS A 746 39.23 7.47 25.83
C LYS A 746 38.21 7.41 26.96
N VAL A 747 37.07 6.72 26.77
CA VAL A 747 36.13 6.42 27.88
C VAL A 747 36.80 5.51 28.92
N ILE A 748 37.51 4.47 28.48
CA ILE A 748 38.21 3.53 29.37
C ILE A 748 39.35 4.23 30.14
N GLU A 749 40.09 5.12 29.47
CA GLU A 749 41.12 5.98 30.06
C GLU A 749 40.54 6.88 31.16
N LEU A 750 39.53 7.69 30.84
CA LEU A 750 38.86 8.58 31.80
C LEU A 750 38.19 7.82 32.95
N GLN A 751 37.56 6.67 32.67
CA GLN A 751 36.92 5.84 33.69
C GLN A 751 37.94 5.31 34.71
N LYS A 752 39.11 4.88 34.23
CA LYS A 752 40.21 4.37 35.06
C LYS A 752 40.90 5.48 35.85
N ASP A 753 41.16 6.62 35.24
CA ASP A 753 41.94 7.69 35.87
C ASP A 753 41.14 8.46 36.94
N TYR A 754 39.80 8.45 36.83
CA TYR A 754 38.90 9.08 37.80
C TYR A 754 38.09 8.10 38.67
N ASP A 755 38.26 6.78 38.53
CA ASP A 755 37.57 5.73 39.29
C ASP A 755 36.03 5.91 39.25
N LEU A 756 35.46 5.77 38.04
CA LEU A 756 34.05 6.07 37.76
C LEU A 756 33.21 4.78 37.55
N ASP A 757 32.20 4.57 38.39
CA ASP A 757 31.13 3.61 38.11
C ASP A 757 30.17 4.17 37.04
N MET A 758 30.05 3.47 35.91
CA MET A 758 29.18 3.83 34.78
C MET A 758 27.99 2.86 34.71
N GLU A 759 26.76 3.35 34.63
CA GLU A 759 25.57 2.50 34.46
C GLU A 759 25.38 2.03 33.01
N ASP A 760 25.02 0.75 32.81
CA ASP A 760 24.78 0.08 31.51
C ASP A 760 23.64 0.66 30.63
N VAL A 761 23.01 1.77 31.05
CA VAL A 761 21.77 2.30 30.46
C VAL A 761 21.94 2.73 28.99
N LEU A 762 23.13 3.16 28.57
CA LEU A 762 23.40 3.54 27.17
C LEU A 762 23.46 2.33 26.23
N CYS A 763 23.93 1.16 26.68
CA CYS A 763 24.13 -0.02 25.84
C CYS A 763 22.84 -0.50 25.14
N ASN A 764 21.71 -0.42 25.84
CA ASN A 764 20.41 -0.85 25.31
C ASN A 764 19.95 -0.01 24.10
N HIS A 765 20.27 1.29 24.08
CA HIS A 765 19.87 2.19 22.98
C HIS A 765 20.55 1.84 21.65
N ILE A 766 21.75 1.24 21.68
CA ILE A 766 22.48 0.79 20.48
C ILE A 766 21.80 -0.44 19.88
N VAL A 767 21.53 -1.43 20.73
CA VAL A 767 20.94 -2.72 20.32
C VAL A 767 19.56 -2.49 19.72
N GLU A 768 18.78 -1.55 20.27
CA GLU A 768 17.51 -1.14 19.69
C GLU A 768 17.69 -0.39 18.35
N LYS A 769 18.59 0.61 18.26
CA LYS A 769 18.87 1.33 17.00
C LYS A 769 19.30 0.38 15.87
N LEU A 770 20.26 -0.50 16.13
CA LEU A 770 20.77 -1.46 15.13
C LEU A 770 19.66 -2.43 14.68
N ARG A 771 18.89 -2.97 15.63
CA ARG A 771 17.75 -3.85 15.34
C ARG A 771 16.66 -3.16 14.51
N LEU A 772 16.44 -1.86 14.70
CA LEU A 772 15.52 -1.06 13.89
C LEU A 772 16.09 -0.81 12.47
N VAL A 773 17.39 -0.56 12.33
CA VAL A 773 18.05 -0.41 11.02
C VAL A 773 17.98 -1.72 10.21
N ASP A 774 18.30 -2.86 10.83
CA ASP A 774 18.18 -4.17 10.17
C ASP A 774 16.73 -4.54 9.86
N GLY A 775 15.78 -4.16 10.73
CA GLY A 775 14.34 -4.24 10.44
C GLY A 775 13.97 -3.45 9.18
N LEU A 776 14.45 -2.21 9.07
CA LEU A 776 14.19 -1.33 7.93
C LEU A 776 14.86 -1.77 6.63
N THR A 777 16.07 -2.36 6.67
CA THR A 777 16.66 -3.00 5.48
C THR A 777 15.99 -4.33 5.15
N GLY A 778 15.39 -5.01 6.14
CA GLY A 778 14.45 -6.11 5.95
C GLY A 778 13.20 -5.67 5.17
N CYS A 779 12.53 -4.60 5.61
CA CYS A 779 11.40 -3.99 4.91
C CYS A 779 11.76 -3.62 3.46
N ARG A 780 12.85 -2.87 3.22
CA ARG A 780 13.27 -2.51 1.84
C ARG A 780 13.50 -3.73 0.93
N ARG A 781 13.94 -4.86 1.48
CA ARG A 781 14.07 -6.14 0.74
C ARG A 781 12.70 -6.77 0.47
N ALA A 782 11.77 -6.71 1.43
CA ALA A 782 10.38 -7.13 1.24
C ALA A 782 9.64 -6.26 0.20
N ASP A 783 9.82 -4.94 0.23
CA ASP A 783 9.25 -3.98 -0.73
C ASP A 783 9.71 -4.30 -2.16
N LEU A 784 11.01 -4.59 -2.33
CA LEU A 784 11.58 -4.99 -3.62
C LEU A 784 10.98 -6.32 -4.11
N ILE A 785 10.81 -7.29 -3.21
CA ILE A 785 10.19 -8.59 -3.50
C ILE A 785 8.70 -8.44 -3.81
N ALA A 786 7.98 -7.53 -3.16
CA ALA A 786 6.58 -7.22 -3.44
C ALA A 786 6.42 -6.57 -4.83
N GLY A 787 7.24 -5.58 -5.17
CA GLY A 787 7.29 -5.00 -6.51
C GLY A 787 7.67 -6.03 -7.60
N MET A 788 8.56 -6.98 -7.30
CA MET A 788 8.89 -8.10 -8.18
C MET A 788 7.81 -9.19 -8.25
N LYS A 789 6.90 -9.28 -7.27
CA LYS A 789 5.68 -10.10 -7.35
C LYS A 789 4.64 -9.44 -8.23
N SER A 790 4.39 -8.13 -8.06
CA SER A 790 3.49 -7.36 -8.94
C SER A 790 3.89 -7.52 -10.41
N LYS A 791 5.16 -7.27 -10.75
CA LYS A 791 5.70 -7.47 -12.11
C LYS A 791 5.63 -8.91 -12.64
N ARG A 792 5.35 -9.89 -11.78
CA ARG A 792 5.18 -11.30 -12.18
C ARG A 792 3.72 -11.64 -12.48
N VAL A 793 2.75 -10.86 -11.99
CA VAL A 793 1.34 -10.93 -12.41
C VAL A 793 1.23 -10.44 -13.85
N ASP A 794 1.78 -9.25 -14.14
CA ASP A 794 1.88 -8.66 -15.49
C ASP A 794 2.54 -9.64 -16.48
N GLY A 795 3.59 -10.35 -16.04
CA GLY A 795 4.37 -11.27 -16.85
C GLY A 795 3.69 -12.60 -17.19
N LEU A 796 2.60 -12.97 -16.51
CA LEU A 796 1.90 -14.26 -16.70
C LEU A 796 0.63 -14.17 -17.55
N THR A 797 0.06 -12.98 -17.74
CA THR A 797 -1.12 -12.77 -18.60
C THR A 797 -0.76 -12.21 -19.97
N GLY A 798 0.37 -11.50 -20.10
CA GLY A 798 0.76 -10.77 -21.32
C GLY A 798 1.51 -11.54 -22.42
N ARG A 799 1.61 -12.89 -22.38
CA ARG A 799 2.47 -13.63 -23.34
C ARG A 799 1.97 -15.03 -23.76
N LEU A 800 0.75 -15.13 -24.29
CA LEU A 800 0.31 -16.36 -25.01
C LEU A 800 -0.58 -16.12 -26.26
N VAL A 801 -0.50 -14.95 -26.90
CA VAL A 801 -1.13 -14.70 -28.21
C VAL A 801 -0.17 -13.94 -29.12
N GLY A 802 -0.05 -14.37 -30.38
CA GLY A 802 0.61 -13.59 -31.46
C GLY A 802 2.01 -14.05 -31.90
N ALA A 803 2.14 -15.21 -32.54
CA ALA A 803 3.39 -15.66 -33.18
C ALA A 803 3.21 -16.69 -34.33
N TRP A 804 2.21 -16.54 -35.22
CA TRP A 804 1.94 -17.51 -36.31
C TRP A 804 1.53 -16.86 -37.65
N LYS A 805 2.48 -16.23 -38.37
CA LYS A 805 2.64 -16.18 -39.86
C LYS A 805 3.65 -15.12 -40.31
N GLY A 806 4.28 -15.33 -41.48
CA GLY A 806 5.27 -14.42 -42.10
C GLY A 806 6.68 -14.63 -41.55
N SER A 807 7.61 -15.40 -42.13
CA SER A 807 7.97 -15.69 -43.55
C SER A 807 8.78 -14.59 -44.22
N GLU A 808 10.10 -14.62 -43.98
CA GLU A 808 11.12 -14.08 -44.90
C GLU A 808 12.41 -14.93 -44.78
N ARG A 809 13.29 -14.87 -45.79
CA ARG A 809 14.45 -15.78 -45.91
C ARG A 809 15.76 -15.10 -45.47
N PRO A 810 16.69 -15.82 -44.82
CA PRO A 810 18.11 -15.49 -44.86
C PRO A 810 18.77 -16.10 -46.10
N GLU A 811 19.54 -15.30 -46.84
CA GLU A 811 20.55 -15.80 -47.80
C GLU A 811 21.91 -16.02 -47.08
N PRO A 812 22.76 -16.94 -47.58
CA PRO A 812 24.07 -17.22 -46.96
C PRO A 812 25.11 -16.11 -47.23
N PRO A 813 26.19 -16.03 -46.43
CA PRO A 813 27.03 -14.83 -46.35
C PRO A 813 28.14 -14.73 -47.41
N ILE A 814 28.53 -13.47 -47.69
CA ILE A 814 29.85 -13.02 -48.12
C ILE A 814 30.25 -11.85 -47.20
#